data_AF-A0A3N5SS53-F1
#
_entry.id   AF-A0A3N5SS53-F1
#
_cell.length_a   1.000
_cell.length_b   1.000
_cell.length_c   1.000
_cell.angle_alpha   90.00
_cell.angle_beta   90.00
_cell.angle_gamma   90.00
#
_symmetry.space_group_name_H-M   'P 1'
#
loop_
_entity.id
_entity.type
_entity.pdbx_description
1 polymer ?
#
loop_
_entity_poly.entity_id
_entity_poly.type
_entity_poly.pdbx_seq_one_letter_code
_entity_poly.pdbx_strand_id
1 'polypeptide(L)'
;HPFAPPASVSEYAAFADAVAARYGESIDFYQIWDEPNIKTHWGNLDPRPAHYAAMLRESYKAIHAADPTASVILAALAPTVEAGPDNLNELKFLDALYDLDVGPYFDAAAGKPYGFASGPYDRRVDQGLLNFSRLILLREAMVRHGDGDKPLWGSNFGWNHLPDDWSGPPSIWGSASAEEQARYTREAFERARIEWPWIGGLIIQHWQPDAPDDDPIEGFAVAPVIDDWLSAGDLFSSAGLTPGLYPAQNSLANYSPGWHFSDLGADADIPAPGVDVSTVENRITVPFEGTAFAIATRRDDYLAYLYVTVDGQPANALPRNRQGESFIILTSPKRAISVDLIVVAEGLSDGPHTAEIIHRPAHGDDRWPVAGFAVASPPDTAGCQRALIACALIGGLAVLGVVITSVRLPWSSLKAPALPTVRQFVEWVLSLLASFVVLLGALATWGETIPTLLRRDQPALAITVLTAGIASLSPMAVITLAALAVLLILIYNRPLLGMMLVIFWSAFFVSSLDLLFSAFATVEVYFVLTVIALIARGVVSWAQRRRLGTWHRPDIQLNRLDWLVLAFVAVALVSLSWAEFWPQATRQLRVVIIEPATFYFMIRLMRLERRDLLWLADTLVFTGVAIAVIGLYGYIMGDSVVDAENGARRLISVYGSPNGVGLYLGRCLPFALGFVLMSRRGSWRWLYGALSGSILLLAVLLSQSRGAILLGLPAALIVALLIWRGRRAVRPVGLAVIGLLIVLIPLSLALPRLGDLFGDTLDFRRHLWYSSVRLIEERPLTGVGLDQFLYWYRSRYLLPEAWEEPNLSIPHNILLNHWVNLGILGVAVGIGFQVEFWRRVGRLRRRAAERDPLVLMLLIGLAGSMADMLGHGLVDVGYFAVNLAFVFFLLLGLLQRLDQSAEPMV
;
A
#
# COMPACT_ATOMS: atom_id res chain seq x y z
N HIS A 1 31.70 48.47 -18.09
CA HIS A 1 32.01 47.65 -16.90
C HIS A 1 32.33 46.24 -17.39
N PRO A 2 33.42 45.59 -16.96
CA PRO A 2 33.84 44.27 -17.50
C PRO A 2 32.80 43.17 -17.27
N PHE A 3 32.06 43.23 -16.17
CA PHE A 3 30.96 42.31 -15.84
C PHE A 3 29.57 42.87 -16.19
N ALA A 4 29.44 43.78 -17.15
CA ALA A 4 28.12 44.27 -17.55
C ALA A 4 27.36 43.19 -18.33
N PRO A 5 26.08 42.93 -18.02
CA PRO A 5 25.26 42.04 -18.83
C PRO A 5 25.16 42.57 -20.27
N PRO A 6 24.92 41.69 -21.25
CA PRO A 6 24.82 42.10 -22.64
C PRO A 6 23.69 43.12 -22.84
N ALA A 7 23.88 44.05 -23.77
CA ALA A 7 22.84 45.01 -24.16
C ALA A 7 21.65 44.32 -24.84
N SER A 8 21.89 43.17 -25.48
CA SER A 8 20.88 42.31 -26.08
C SER A 8 21.11 40.84 -25.72
N VAL A 9 20.05 40.18 -25.24
CA VAL A 9 20.04 38.73 -25.01
C VAL A 9 20.36 37.94 -26.29
N SER A 10 19.89 38.40 -27.46
CA SER A 10 20.12 37.70 -28.72
C SER A 10 21.58 37.77 -29.19
N GLU A 11 22.29 38.85 -28.87
CA GLU A 11 23.71 38.97 -29.20
C GLU A 11 24.55 38.01 -28.36
N TYR A 12 24.20 37.85 -27.08
CA TYR A 12 24.85 36.87 -26.23
C TYR A 12 24.55 35.43 -26.68
N ALA A 13 23.31 35.14 -27.06
CA ALA A 13 22.95 33.84 -27.61
C ALA A 13 23.72 33.53 -28.92
N ALA A 14 23.89 34.51 -29.81
CA ALA A 14 24.71 34.35 -31.02
C ALA A 14 26.20 34.13 -30.70
N PHE A 15 26.71 34.74 -29.64
CA PHE A 15 28.05 34.46 -29.14
C PHE A 15 28.15 33.02 -28.59
N ALA A 16 27.18 32.58 -27.80
CA ALA A 16 27.13 31.21 -27.28
C ALA A 16 27.04 30.15 -28.39
N ASP A 17 26.22 30.39 -29.43
CA ASP A 17 26.17 29.60 -30.66
C ASP A 17 27.54 29.49 -31.32
N ALA A 18 28.22 30.63 -31.53
CA ALA A 18 29.53 30.65 -32.18
C ALA A 18 30.61 29.93 -31.37
N VAL A 19 30.54 29.98 -30.03
CA VAL A 19 31.45 29.23 -29.13
C VAL A 19 31.18 27.73 -29.23
N ALA A 20 29.93 27.29 -29.12
CA ALA A 20 29.54 25.89 -29.22
C ALA A 20 29.87 25.32 -30.62
N ALA A 21 29.56 26.04 -31.69
CA ALA A 21 29.89 25.63 -33.06
C ALA A 21 31.40 25.51 -33.29
N ARG A 22 32.21 26.29 -32.57
CA ARG A 22 33.67 26.26 -32.70
C ARG A 22 34.33 25.18 -31.84
N TYR A 23 33.79 24.91 -30.65
CA TYR A 23 34.46 24.11 -29.63
C TYR A 23 33.66 22.89 -29.15
N GLY A 24 32.49 22.58 -29.73
CA GLY A 24 31.64 21.46 -29.31
C GLY A 24 32.31 20.08 -29.35
N GLU A 25 33.33 19.89 -30.19
CA GLU A 25 34.14 18.65 -30.17
C GLU A 25 35.13 18.57 -29.00
N SER A 26 35.31 19.66 -28.24
CA SER A 26 36.32 19.78 -27.16
C SER A 26 35.75 20.26 -25.82
N ILE A 27 34.53 20.82 -25.80
CA ILE A 27 33.88 21.36 -24.61
C ILE A 27 32.51 20.70 -24.48
N ASP A 28 32.33 19.90 -23.43
CA ASP A 28 31.06 19.22 -23.13
C ASP A 28 30.12 20.09 -22.26
N PHE A 29 30.67 21.00 -21.44
CA PHE A 29 29.92 21.74 -20.41
C PHE A 29 30.06 23.25 -20.57
N TYR A 30 28.93 23.96 -20.59
CA TYR A 30 28.86 25.41 -20.79
C TYR A 30 28.16 26.10 -19.62
N GLN A 31 28.90 26.83 -18.79
CA GLN A 31 28.31 27.68 -17.73
C GLN A 31 27.89 29.04 -18.30
N ILE A 32 26.62 29.39 -18.14
CA ILE A 32 26.07 30.66 -18.64
C ILE A 32 26.16 31.73 -17.55
N TRP A 33 27.20 32.58 -17.66
CA TRP A 33 27.53 33.69 -16.74
C TRP A 33 28.14 33.25 -15.40
N ASP A 34 28.55 34.23 -14.59
CA ASP A 34 29.10 34.06 -13.25
C ASP A 34 28.51 35.09 -12.27
N GLU A 35 27.98 34.64 -11.14
CA GLU A 35 27.43 35.46 -10.04
C GLU A 35 26.45 36.58 -10.45
N PRO A 36 25.40 36.31 -11.28
CA PRO A 36 24.44 37.33 -11.70
C PRO A 36 23.59 37.87 -10.53
N ASN A 37 23.70 37.25 -9.35
CA ASN A 37 23.04 37.66 -8.12
C ASN A 37 23.82 38.73 -7.33
N ILE A 38 24.99 39.15 -7.81
CA ILE A 38 25.84 40.18 -7.19
C ILE A 38 25.91 41.41 -8.11
N LYS A 39 25.65 42.60 -7.58
CA LYS A 39 25.58 43.86 -8.37
C LYS A 39 26.87 44.19 -9.11
N THR A 40 28.02 44.00 -8.49
CA THR A 40 29.32 44.24 -9.15
C THR A 40 29.56 43.26 -10.30
N HIS A 41 29.01 42.05 -10.25
CA HIS A 41 29.10 41.03 -11.30
C HIS A 41 27.95 41.10 -12.31
N TRP A 42 27.14 42.15 -12.20
CA TRP A 42 26.04 42.50 -13.10
C TRP A 42 26.13 43.97 -13.57
N GLY A 43 27.35 44.47 -13.76
CA GLY A 43 27.60 45.79 -14.34
C GLY A 43 27.29 46.98 -13.43
N ASN A 44 27.30 46.77 -12.10
CA ASN A 44 26.78 47.69 -11.09
C ASN A 44 25.28 48.00 -11.24
N LEU A 45 24.53 47.10 -11.90
CA LEU A 45 23.08 47.12 -11.94
C LEU A 45 22.54 46.17 -10.88
N ASP A 46 21.36 46.47 -10.34
CA ASP A 46 20.69 45.56 -9.40
C ASP A 46 20.46 44.19 -10.08
N PRO A 47 20.68 43.06 -9.37
CA PRO A 47 20.43 41.72 -9.88
C PRO A 47 19.02 41.55 -10.45
N ARG A 48 18.92 40.98 -11.66
CA ARG A 48 17.64 40.82 -12.38
C ARG A 48 17.43 39.37 -12.85
N PRO A 49 16.80 38.51 -12.03
CA PRO A 49 16.51 37.11 -12.40
C PRO A 49 15.81 36.98 -13.75
N ALA A 50 14.83 37.86 -14.05
CA ALA A 50 14.12 37.84 -15.33
C ALA A 50 15.00 38.11 -16.55
N HIS A 51 16.01 38.99 -16.42
CA HIS A 51 16.93 39.26 -17.52
C HIS A 51 17.88 38.09 -17.74
N TYR A 52 18.41 37.53 -16.64
CA TYR A 52 19.25 36.33 -16.67
C TYR A 52 18.49 35.11 -17.24
N ALA A 53 17.23 34.88 -16.84
CA ALA A 53 16.39 33.80 -17.34
C ALA A 53 16.19 33.87 -18.87
N ALA A 54 15.98 35.07 -19.42
CA ALA A 54 15.88 35.26 -20.86
C ALA A 54 17.22 34.95 -21.57
N MET A 55 18.35 35.39 -20.99
CA MET A 55 19.68 35.09 -21.50
C MET A 55 19.99 33.59 -21.50
N LEU A 56 19.69 32.90 -20.39
CA LEU A 56 19.87 31.45 -20.26
C LEU A 56 19.03 30.69 -21.29
N ARG A 57 17.74 31.04 -21.43
CA ARG A 57 16.83 30.42 -22.42
C ARG A 57 17.34 30.49 -23.85
N GLU A 58 17.77 31.66 -24.29
CA GLU A 58 18.22 31.84 -25.66
C GLU A 58 19.61 31.23 -25.88
N SER A 59 20.49 31.27 -24.87
CA SER A 59 21.80 30.60 -24.93
C SER A 59 21.66 29.08 -24.98
N TYR A 60 20.75 28.50 -24.19
CA TYR A 60 20.47 27.06 -24.19
C TYR A 60 20.06 26.57 -25.58
N LYS A 61 19.08 27.24 -26.20
CA LYS A 61 18.61 26.90 -27.55
C LYS A 61 19.72 27.05 -28.59
N ALA A 62 20.51 28.12 -28.50
CA ALA A 62 21.62 28.39 -29.41
C ALA A 62 22.70 27.31 -29.30
N ILE A 63 23.15 26.97 -28.09
CA ILE A 63 24.16 25.94 -27.85
C ILE A 63 23.67 24.59 -28.38
N HIS A 64 22.47 24.15 -28.02
CA HIS A 64 21.95 22.85 -28.50
C HIS A 64 21.66 22.79 -30.00
N ALA A 65 21.47 23.94 -30.66
CA ALA A 65 21.36 24.00 -32.12
C ALA A 65 22.70 23.74 -32.80
N ALA A 66 23.80 24.21 -32.21
CA ALA A 66 25.16 24.01 -32.70
C ALA A 66 25.76 22.66 -32.26
N ASP A 67 25.50 22.25 -31.02
CA ASP A 67 25.99 21.03 -30.38
C ASP A 67 24.85 20.36 -29.58
N PRO A 68 24.15 19.37 -30.16
CA PRO A 68 23.05 18.67 -29.49
C PRO A 68 23.48 17.87 -28.25
N THR A 69 24.77 17.59 -28.07
CA THR A 69 25.32 16.79 -26.96
C THR A 69 25.84 17.62 -25.79
N ALA A 70 25.97 18.94 -25.96
CA ALA A 70 26.40 19.87 -24.92
C ALA A 70 25.50 19.81 -23.68
N SER A 71 26.09 20.04 -22.50
CA SER A 71 25.38 20.27 -21.24
C SER A 71 25.50 21.73 -20.83
N VAL A 72 24.37 22.38 -20.56
CA VAL A 72 24.31 23.79 -20.18
C VAL A 72 24.09 23.93 -18.67
N ILE A 73 25.01 24.64 -18.01
CA ILE A 73 25.01 24.87 -16.57
C ILE A 73 24.52 26.29 -16.29
N LEU A 74 23.57 26.43 -15.36
CA LEU A 74 23.17 27.72 -14.80
C LEU A 74 24.40 28.44 -14.21
N ALA A 75 24.37 29.77 -14.16
CA ALA A 75 25.43 30.58 -13.57
C ALA A 75 25.79 30.10 -12.17
N ALA A 76 27.08 30.13 -11.84
CA ALA A 76 27.51 29.89 -10.47
C ALA A 76 27.00 31.03 -9.57
N LEU A 77 26.00 30.75 -8.74
CA LEU A 77 25.43 31.74 -7.84
C LEU A 77 26.36 31.96 -6.63
N ALA A 78 26.65 33.23 -6.33
CA ALA A 78 27.50 33.60 -5.20
C ALA A 78 26.73 33.41 -3.88
N PRO A 79 27.33 32.80 -2.84
CA PRO A 79 26.70 32.69 -1.54
C PRO A 79 26.64 34.05 -0.85
N THR A 80 25.44 34.49 -0.45
CA THR A 80 25.24 35.72 0.34
C THR A 80 24.06 35.60 1.30
N VAL A 81 24.14 36.30 2.43
CA VAL A 81 23.04 36.44 3.40
C VAL A 81 22.15 37.65 3.10
N GLU A 82 22.51 38.46 2.09
CA GLU A 82 21.80 39.68 1.73
C GLU A 82 20.47 39.42 1.02
N ALA A 83 19.49 40.29 1.25
CA ALA A 83 18.14 40.17 0.69
C ALA A 83 17.86 41.13 -0.49
N GLY A 84 18.87 41.86 -0.96
CA GLY A 84 18.76 42.92 -1.96
C GLY A 84 18.73 44.34 -1.37
N PRO A 85 18.77 45.39 -2.21
CA PRO A 85 18.74 45.32 -3.68
C PRO A 85 20.11 45.12 -4.33
N ASP A 86 21.22 45.34 -3.61
CA ASP A 86 22.55 45.26 -4.20
C ASP A 86 22.98 43.80 -4.47
N ASN A 87 22.84 42.92 -3.48
CA ASN A 87 23.11 41.50 -3.66
C ASN A 87 21.90 40.68 -3.26
N LEU A 88 21.54 39.70 -4.08
CA LEU A 88 20.41 38.81 -3.80
C LEU A 88 20.93 37.44 -3.36
N ASN A 89 20.45 36.99 -2.20
CA ASN A 89 20.63 35.62 -1.74
C ASN A 89 20.37 34.60 -2.86
N GLU A 90 21.31 33.69 -3.05
CA GLU A 90 21.32 32.70 -4.12
C GLU A 90 20.08 31.80 -4.13
N LEU A 91 19.52 31.47 -2.96
CA LEU A 91 18.29 30.69 -2.87
C LEU A 91 17.09 31.49 -3.42
N LYS A 92 17.01 32.79 -3.08
CA LYS A 92 15.96 33.67 -3.61
C LYS A 92 16.12 33.91 -5.12
N PHE A 93 17.36 34.02 -5.59
CA PHE A 93 17.64 34.17 -7.01
C PHE A 93 17.22 32.90 -7.77
N LEU A 94 17.59 31.71 -7.29
CA LEU A 94 17.21 30.43 -7.90
C LEU A 94 15.70 30.19 -7.85
N ASP A 95 15.04 30.43 -6.71
CA ASP A 95 13.58 30.32 -6.58
C ASP A 95 12.89 31.27 -7.57
N ALA A 96 13.36 32.51 -7.71
CA ALA A 96 12.82 33.46 -8.69
C ALA A 96 13.05 33.03 -10.16
N LEU A 97 14.12 32.28 -10.45
CA LEU A 97 14.30 31.70 -11.78
C LEU A 97 13.31 30.57 -12.03
N TYR A 98 13.08 29.69 -11.05
CA TYR A 98 12.07 28.64 -11.15
C TYR A 98 10.66 29.20 -11.36
N ASP A 99 10.31 30.29 -10.68
CA ASP A 99 9.06 31.03 -10.87
C ASP A 99 8.90 31.61 -12.31
N LEU A 100 10.00 31.70 -13.06
CA LEU A 100 10.04 32.13 -14.46
C LEU A 100 10.11 30.95 -15.45
N ASP A 101 9.88 29.73 -14.99
CA ASP A 101 9.91 28.48 -15.75
C ASP A 101 11.26 28.20 -16.44
N VAL A 102 12.39 28.49 -15.78
CA VAL A 102 13.71 28.21 -16.37
C VAL A 102 14.09 26.73 -16.37
N GLY A 103 13.38 25.88 -15.62
CA GLY A 103 13.69 24.46 -15.44
C GLY A 103 14.10 23.74 -16.74
N PRO A 104 13.36 23.85 -17.85
CA PRO A 104 13.72 23.18 -19.11
C PRO A 104 14.97 23.70 -19.84
N TYR A 105 15.64 24.75 -19.34
CA TYR A 105 16.69 25.49 -20.06
C TYR A 105 18.06 25.45 -19.37
N PHE A 106 18.29 24.44 -18.55
CA PHE A 106 19.62 24.06 -18.04
C PHE A 106 19.61 22.58 -17.66
N ASP A 107 20.76 21.93 -17.79
CA ASP A 107 20.96 20.52 -17.48
C ASP A 107 21.57 20.34 -16.08
N ALA A 108 22.28 21.36 -15.58
CA ALA A 108 22.82 21.42 -14.22
C ALA A 108 22.71 22.83 -13.62
N ALA A 109 22.57 22.93 -12.31
CA ALA A 109 22.68 24.21 -11.60
C ALA A 109 24.10 24.38 -11.03
N ALA A 110 24.48 25.60 -10.66
CA ALA A 110 25.77 25.86 -10.02
C ALA A 110 25.68 26.84 -8.85
N GLY A 111 26.57 26.64 -7.88
CA GLY A 111 26.81 27.55 -6.76
C GLY A 111 28.27 27.50 -6.32
N LYS A 112 28.66 28.40 -5.42
CA LYS A 112 30.06 28.49 -4.95
C LYS A 112 30.18 28.11 -3.47
N PRO A 113 30.48 26.83 -3.13
CA PRO A 113 30.62 26.39 -1.75
C PRO A 113 31.97 26.84 -1.16
N TYR A 114 32.13 28.12 -0.84
CA TYR A 114 33.31 28.57 -0.10
C TYR A 114 33.27 28.12 1.37
N GLY A 115 34.43 27.81 1.92
CA GLY A 115 34.56 27.39 3.32
C GLY A 115 34.32 28.51 4.34
N PHE A 116 34.61 29.75 3.94
CA PHE A 116 34.60 30.92 4.82
C PHE A 116 35.42 30.68 6.11
N ALA A 117 34.83 30.99 7.27
CA ALA A 117 35.48 30.89 8.57
C ALA A 117 35.30 29.52 9.27
N SER A 118 34.68 28.53 8.63
CA SER A 118 34.45 27.21 9.24
C SER A 118 35.08 26.09 8.46
N GLY A 119 35.38 24.98 9.14
CA GLY A 119 35.93 23.79 8.51
C GLY A 119 34.90 23.04 7.67
N PRO A 120 35.35 22.12 6.80
CA PRO A 120 34.50 21.41 5.84
C PRO A 120 33.44 20.53 6.50
N TYR A 121 33.60 20.14 7.77
CA TYR A 121 32.63 19.33 8.51
C TYR A 121 31.63 20.14 9.35
N ASP A 122 31.59 21.46 9.20
CA ASP A 122 30.49 22.27 9.73
C ASP A 122 29.20 21.95 8.94
N ARG A 123 28.41 21.01 9.46
CA ARG A 123 27.18 20.50 8.82
C ARG A 123 25.94 21.37 9.05
N ARG A 124 26.09 22.58 9.61
CA ARG A 124 24.97 23.51 9.75
C ARG A 124 24.54 24.01 8.37
N VAL A 125 23.29 23.77 8.00
CA VAL A 125 22.67 24.24 6.75
C VAL A 125 21.66 25.32 7.13
N ASP A 126 22.04 26.58 6.97
CA ASP A 126 21.23 27.73 7.43
C ASP A 126 21.39 28.93 6.49
N GLN A 127 20.28 29.61 6.16
CA GLN A 127 20.27 30.75 5.23
C GLN A 127 21.03 31.97 5.75
N GLY A 128 21.23 32.11 7.05
CA GLY A 128 22.02 33.17 7.70
C GLY A 128 23.49 32.82 7.94
N LEU A 129 23.95 31.62 7.55
CA LEU A 129 25.33 31.17 7.74
C LEU A 129 26.05 30.97 6.41
N LEU A 130 27.25 31.54 6.28
CA LEU A 130 28.16 31.31 5.17
C LEU A 130 29.15 30.19 5.56
N ASN A 131 29.06 29.04 4.89
CA ASN A 131 29.95 27.89 5.06
C ASN A 131 29.86 26.96 3.84
N PHE A 132 30.72 25.93 3.81
CA PHE A 132 30.74 24.92 2.75
C PHE A 132 29.40 24.19 2.58
N SER A 133 28.75 23.82 3.69
CA SER A 133 27.48 23.07 3.69
C SER A 133 26.29 23.84 3.14
N ARG A 134 26.40 25.17 3.00
CA ARG A 134 25.32 26.03 2.52
C ARG A 134 24.82 25.65 1.13
N LEU A 135 25.67 25.06 0.28
CA LEU A 135 25.30 24.59 -1.05
C LEU A 135 24.10 23.62 -1.03
N ILE A 136 23.91 22.89 0.07
CA ILE A 136 22.77 21.99 0.28
C ILE A 136 21.43 22.76 0.16
N LEU A 137 21.36 24.05 0.51
CA LEU A 137 20.15 24.85 0.34
C LEU A 137 19.72 24.99 -1.13
N LEU A 138 20.68 25.14 -2.05
CA LEU A 138 20.38 25.17 -3.48
C LEU A 138 19.89 23.79 -3.96
N ARG A 139 20.50 22.71 -3.46
CA ARG A 139 20.04 21.35 -3.73
C ARG A 139 18.60 21.13 -3.25
N GLU A 140 18.27 21.55 -2.03
CA GLU A 140 16.91 21.47 -1.48
C GLU A 140 15.91 22.29 -2.31
N ALA A 141 16.33 23.44 -2.87
CA ALA A 141 15.50 24.22 -3.78
C ALA A 141 15.20 23.45 -5.08
N MET A 142 16.22 22.88 -5.73
CA MET A 142 16.03 22.08 -6.94
C MET A 142 15.08 20.90 -6.69
N VAL A 143 15.24 20.19 -5.57
CA VAL A 143 14.36 19.08 -5.19
C VAL A 143 12.92 19.56 -4.98
N ARG A 144 12.70 20.70 -4.31
CA ARG A 144 11.35 21.28 -4.13
C ARG A 144 10.67 21.63 -5.45
N HIS A 145 11.43 22.04 -6.46
CA HIS A 145 10.93 22.40 -7.80
C HIS A 145 10.89 21.22 -8.79
N GLY A 146 11.20 20.01 -8.35
CA GLY A 146 11.12 18.80 -9.19
C GLY A 146 12.36 18.50 -10.03
N ASP A 147 13.44 19.29 -9.89
CA ASP A 147 14.72 19.12 -10.59
C ASP A 147 15.75 18.34 -9.73
N GLY A 148 15.27 17.47 -8.84
CA GLY A 148 16.10 16.62 -7.99
C GLY A 148 17.00 15.66 -8.79
N ASP A 149 16.67 15.35 -10.03
CA ASP A 149 17.48 14.44 -10.84
C ASP A 149 18.64 15.14 -11.57
N LYS A 150 18.67 16.48 -11.57
CA LYS A 150 19.75 17.26 -12.16
C LYS A 150 20.91 17.46 -11.19
N PRO A 151 22.16 17.41 -11.66
CA PRO A 151 23.32 17.67 -10.83
C PRO A 151 23.42 19.15 -10.42
N LEU A 152 24.05 19.38 -9.26
CA LEU A 152 24.49 20.71 -8.81
C LEU A 152 26.02 20.76 -8.87
N TRP A 153 26.57 21.84 -9.40
CA TRP A 153 28.02 22.04 -9.50
C TRP A 153 28.49 23.02 -8.44
N GLY A 154 29.59 22.68 -7.78
CA GLY A 154 30.36 23.60 -6.98
C GLY A 154 31.41 24.25 -7.85
N SER A 155 31.04 25.24 -8.67
CA SER A 155 31.93 25.84 -9.67
C SER A 155 33.18 26.50 -9.09
N ASN A 156 33.16 26.79 -7.79
CA ASN A 156 34.23 27.46 -7.08
C ASN A 156 34.18 27.05 -5.61
N PHE A 157 35.22 26.40 -5.11
CA PHE A 157 35.34 26.05 -3.69
C PHE A 157 36.77 26.21 -3.18
N GLY A 158 36.91 26.25 -1.86
CA GLY A 158 38.19 26.31 -1.17
C GLY A 158 38.16 27.21 0.06
N TRP A 159 39.32 27.30 0.70
CA TRP A 159 39.61 28.22 1.80
C TRP A 159 40.66 29.22 1.33
N ASN A 160 40.48 30.47 1.73
CA ASN A 160 41.42 31.54 1.45
C ASN A 160 42.46 31.59 2.58
N HIS A 161 43.73 31.78 2.25
CA HIS A 161 44.84 31.98 3.18
C HIS A 161 45.62 33.22 2.76
N LEU A 162 45.60 34.26 3.60
CA LEU A 162 46.47 35.42 3.44
C LEU A 162 47.73 35.25 4.32
N PRO A 163 48.93 35.59 3.80
CA PRO A 163 50.17 35.58 4.58
C PRO A 163 50.11 36.46 5.84
N ASP A 164 50.94 36.14 6.83
CA ASP A 164 51.03 36.91 8.08
C ASP A 164 51.49 38.37 7.86
N ASP A 165 52.22 38.64 6.76
CA ASP A 165 52.70 39.96 6.34
C ASP A 165 51.82 40.63 5.28
N TRP A 166 50.58 40.17 5.10
CA TRP A 166 49.64 40.70 4.10
C TRP A 166 49.42 42.22 4.22
N SER A 167 49.69 42.94 3.13
CA SER A 167 49.54 44.40 3.05
C SER A 167 48.35 44.87 2.21
N GLY A 168 47.64 43.94 1.56
CA GLY A 168 46.46 44.23 0.75
C GLY A 168 45.16 44.41 1.55
N PRO A 169 44.01 44.56 0.87
CA PRO A 169 42.70 44.59 1.52
C PRO A 169 42.39 43.29 2.30
N PRO A 170 41.51 43.29 3.31
CA PRO A 170 41.10 42.05 3.97
C PRO A 170 40.28 41.14 3.04
N SER A 171 40.43 39.83 3.19
CA SER A 171 39.63 38.84 2.46
C SER A 171 38.17 38.83 2.92
N ILE A 172 37.24 38.86 1.96
CA ILE A 172 35.79 38.69 2.20
C ILE A 172 35.40 37.24 2.47
N TRP A 173 36.30 36.29 2.17
CA TRP A 173 36.11 34.85 2.40
C TRP A 173 36.72 34.38 3.73
N GLY A 174 37.21 35.31 4.56
CA GLY A 174 38.01 34.97 5.73
C GLY A 174 39.44 34.55 5.34
N SER A 175 40.25 34.19 6.34
CA SER A 175 41.63 33.76 6.14
C SER A 175 41.93 32.61 7.09
N ALA A 176 42.09 31.41 6.53
CA ALA A 176 42.58 30.23 7.21
C ALA A 176 44.11 30.28 7.35
N SER A 177 44.70 29.41 8.17
CA SER A 177 46.14 29.13 8.09
C SER A 177 46.49 28.31 6.84
N ALA A 178 47.76 28.30 6.42
CA ALA A 178 48.21 27.49 5.28
C ALA A 178 47.91 25.99 5.46
N GLU A 179 48.12 25.47 6.67
CA GLU A 179 47.80 24.06 7.01
C GLU A 179 46.30 23.79 6.93
N GLU A 180 45.47 24.70 7.43
CA GLU A 180 44.02 24.59 7.34
C GLU A 180 43.53 24.68 5.90
N GLN A 181 44.06 25.59 5.08
CA GLN A 181 43.69 25.70 3.67
C GLN A 181 43.93 24.38 2.94
N ALA A 182 45.13 23.81 3.08
CA ALA A 182 45.50 22.57 2.44
C ALA A 182 44.61 21.41 2.91
N ARG A 183 44.47 21.26 4.24
CA ARG A 183 43.69 20.17 4.83
C ARG A 183 42.19 20.29 4.56
N TYR A 184 41.61 21.47 4.76
CA TYR A 184 40.18 21.70 4.60
C TYR A 184 39.72 21.55 3.15
N THR A 185 40.49 22.05 2.18
CA THR A 185 40.11 21.91 0.77
C THR A 185 40.11 20.44 0.34
N ARG A 186 41.09 19.65 0.82
CA ARG A 186 41.13 18.20 0.62
C ARG A 186 39.97 17.46 1.30
N GLU A 187 39.76 17.71 2.60
CA GLU A 187 38.66 17.11 3.37
C GLU A 187 37.28 17.49 2.79
N ALA A 188 37.13 18.69 2.25
CA ALA A 188 35.90 19.15 1.59
C ALA A 188 35.58 18.36 0.33
N PHE A 189 36.59 18.09 -0.50
CA PHE A 189 36.42 17.26 -1.70
C PHE A 189 36.01 15.83 -1.33
N GLU A 190 36.72 15.21 -0.38
CA GLU A 190 36.37 13.86 0.10
C GLU A 190 34.97 13.81 0.71
N ARG A 191 34.62 14.81 1.51
CA ARG A 191 33.27 14.92 2.07
C ARG A 191 32.22 15.03 0.97
N ALA A 192 32.41 15.91 -0.01
CA ALA A 192 31.46 16.08 -1.11
C ALA A 192 31.31 14.79 -1.93
N ARG A 193 32.42 14.11 -2.23
CA ARG A 193 32.44 12.82 -2.92
C ARG A 193 31.64 11.74 -2.19
N ILE A 194 31.68 11.72 -0.86
CA ILE A 194 31.01 10.71 -0.03
C ILE A 194 29.56 11.08 0.28
N GLU A 195 29.31 12.33 0.67
CA GLU A 195 28.02 12.79 1.20
C GLU A 195 27.09 13.38 0.13
N TRP A 196 27.62 13.86 -1.01
CA TRP A 196 26.86 14.60 -2.03
C TRP A 196 26.83 13.88 -3.37
N PRO A 197 26.14 12.73 -3.49
CA PRO A 197 26.04 11.97 -4.75
C PRO A 197 25.33 12.73 -5.89
N TRP A 198 24.78 13.91 -5.59
CA TRP A 198 24.15 14.85 -6.52
C TRP A 198 25.11 15.93 -7.04
N ILE A 199 26.36 15.98 -6.56
CA ILE A 199 27.35 16.94 -7.05
C ILE A 199 27.86 16.47 -8.41
N GLY A 200 27.77 17.32 -9.44
CA GLY A 200 28.27 17.00 -10.79
C GLY A 200 29.78 17.24 -10.93
N GLY A 201 30.25 18.37 -10.38
CA GLY A 201 31.65 18.74 -10.33
C GLY A 201 31.92 19.67 -9.17
N LEU A 202 33.14 19.62 -8.63
CA LEU A 202 33.62 20.50 -7.57
C LEU A 202 34.97 21.09 -8.00
N ILE A 203 34.97 22.39 -8.33
CA ILE A 203 36.05 23.07 -9.04
C ILE A 203 36.75 24.03 -8.08
N ILE A 204 38.04 23.79 -7.85
CA ILE A 204 38.87 24.62 -6.98
C ILE A 204 38.89 26.05 -7.51
N GLN A 205 38.79 27.04 -6.63
CA GLN A 205 38.72 28.46 -6.99
C GLN A 205 39.85 28.89 -7.94
N HIS A 206 41.12 28.65 -7.59
CA HIS A 206 42.25 28.97 -8.46
C HIS A 206 43.41 27.98 -8.30
N TRP A 207 44.03 27.62 -9.42
CA TRP A 207 45.38 27.05 -9.42
C TRP A 207 46.39 28.12 -9.00
N GLN A 208 46.45 29.20 -9.77
CA GLN A 208 47.14 30.46 -9.48
C GLN A 208 46.25 31.56 -10.09
N PRO A 209 45.84 32.59 -9.33
CA PRO A 209 45.07 33.69 -9.89
C PRO A 209 45.90 34.55 -10.87
N ASP A 210 45.20 35.22 -11.79
CA ASP A 210 45.77 36.26 -12.65
C ASP A 210 45.37 37.63 -12.09
N ALA A 211 45.93 37.97 -10.93
CA ALA A 211 45.63 39.18 -10.17
C ALA A 211 46.92 39.81 -9.61
N PRO A 212 46.89 41.08 -9.17
CA PRO A 212 48.00 41.66 -8.43
C PRO A 212 48.30 40.88 -7.13
N ASP A 213 49.58 40.81 -6.73
CA ASP A 213 50.03 40.10 -5.52
C ASP A 213 49.36 40.59 -4.22
N ASP A 214 48.79 41.80 -4.22
CA ASP A 214 48.07 42.40 -3.09
C ASP A 214 46.54 42.25 -3.18
N ASP A 215 46.01 41.49 -4.15
CA ASP A 215 44.59 41.14 -4.24
C ASP A 215 44.27 39.91 -3.37
N PRO A 216 43.25 39.97 -2.47
CA PRO A 216 42.92 38.84 -1.59
C PRO A 216 42.61 37.53 -2.31
N ILE A 217 42.27 37.55 -3.61
CA ILE A 217 42.05 36.34 -4.41
C ILE A 217 43.31 35.46 -4.50
N GLU A 218 44.51 36.04 -4.38
CA GLU A 218 45.80 35.32 -4.28
C GLU A 218 45.80 34.30 -3.16
N GLY A 219 45.05 34.57 -2.09
CA GLY A 219 44.91 33.63 -0.99
C GLY A 219 44.22 32.32 -1.34
N PHE A 220 43.65 32.14 -2.54
CA PHE A 220 43.12 30.85 -3.00
C PHE A 220 44.10 30.02 -3.84
N ALA A 221 45.31 30.51 -4.13
CA ALA A 221 46.28 29.81 -4.96
C ALA A 221 46.64 28.44 -4.35
N VAL A 222 46.42 27.36 -5.11
CA VAL A 222 46.77 25.98 -4.72
C VAL A 222 48.13 25.55 -5.30
N ALA A 223 48.61 26.21 -6.36
CA ALA A 223 49.90 25.90 -6.98
C ALA A 223 51.09 25.86 -6.00
N PRO A 224 51.19 26.75 -4.99
CA PRO A 224 52.29 26.69 -4.03
C PRO A 224 52.26 25.48 -3.08
N VAL A 225 51.09 24.86 -2.90
CA VAL A 225 50.86 23.78 -1.92
C VAL A 225 50.51 22.44 -2.57
N ILE A 226 50.57 22.35 -3.91
CA ILE A 226 50.13 21.16 -4.65
C ILE A 226 51.04 19.93 -4.43
N ASP A 227 52.34 20.12 -4.27
CA ASP A 227 53.27 19.01 -4.05
C ASP A 227 52.96 18.30 -2.72
N ASP A 228 52.62 19.07 -1.69
CA ASP A 228 52.16 18.54 -0.40
C ASP A 228 50.82 17.81 -0.54
N TRP A 229 49.92 18.30 -1.40
CA TRP A 229 48.66 17.61 -1.69
C TRP A 229 48.84 16.26 -2.39
N LEU A 230 49.71 16.22 -3.41
CA LEU A 230 49.96 15.01 -4.20
C LEU A 230 50.78 13.97 -3.42
N SER A 231 51.69 14.41 -2.54
CA SER A 231 52.50 13.52 -1.69
C SER A 231 51.70 12.80 -0.60
N ALA A 232 50.55 13.36 -0.18
CA ALA A 232 49.63 12.77 0.78
C ALA A 232 48.69 11.70 0.17
N GLY A 233 48.97 11.21 -1.04
CA GLY A 233 48.25 10.14 -1.74
C GLY A 233 47.23 10.65 -2.77
N ASP A 234 46.89 9.79 -3.74
CA ASP A 234 45.97 10.11 -4.84
C ASP A 234 44.56 10.45 -4.32
N LEU A 235 44.08 11.65 -4.65
CA LEU A 235 42.72 12.12 -4.37
C LEU A 235 41.64 11.46 -5.25
N PHE A 236 42.05 10.82 -6.34
CA PHE A 236 41.15 10.42 -7.44
C PHE A 236 41.17 8.92 -7.75
N SER A 237 42.02 8.12 -7.10
CA SER A 237 42.08 6.67 -7.36
C SER A 237 41.17 5.92 -6.38
N SER A 238 40.09 5.35 -6.90
CA SER A 238 39.28 4.35 -6.19
C SER A 238 39.36 3.02 -6.94
N ALA A 239 39.46 1.92 -6.20
CA ALA A 239 39.45 0.57 -6.77
C ALA A 239 38.03 0.11 -7.18
N GLY A 240 37.00 0.89 -6.83
CA GLY A 240 35.60 0.62 -7.16
C GLY A 240 34.72 1.87 -7.24
N LEU A 241 33.45 1.67 -7.56
CA LEU A 241 32.43 2.72 -7.54
C LEU A 241 32.33 3.34 -6.14
N THR A 242 32.45 4.66 -6.04
CA THR A 242 32.32 5.40 -4.77
C THR A 242 30.87 5.87 -4.57
N PRO A 243 30.47 6.50 -3.46
CA PRO A 243 29.10 6.97 -3.32
C PRO A 243 28.65 7.86 -4.50
N GLY A 244 27.52 7.53 -5.13
CA GLY A 244 27.10 8.15 -6.40
C GLY A 244 26.16 7.28 -7.23
N LEU A 245 25.66 7.85 -8.33
CA LEU A 245 24.91 7.15 -9.36
C LEU A 245 25.81 6.92 -10.57
N TYR A 246 25.82 5.70 -11.10
CA TYR A 246 26.67 5.29 -12.21
C TYR A 246 25.82 4.69 -13.32
N PRO A 247 26.07 5.06 -14.60
CA PRO A 247 25.47 4.36 -15.72
C PRO A 247 25.94 2.89 -15.74
N ALA A 248 25.15 2.03 -16.39
CA ALA A 248 25.52 0.63 -16.56
C ALA A 248 26.91 0.52 -17.23
N GLN A 249 27.14 1.23 -18.33
CA GLN A 249 28.46 1.27 -18.94
C GLN A 249 29.39 2.21 -18.18
N ASN A 250 30.36 1.66 -17.45
CA ASN A 250 31.40 2.41 -16.77
C ASN A 250 32.71 1.62 -16.75
N SER A 251 33.83 2.30 -16.44
CA SER A 251 35.17 1.69 -16.48
C SER A 251 35.49 0.72 -15.35
N LEU A 252 34.66 0.68 -14.29
CA LEU A 252 34.92 -0.10 -13.08
C LEU A 252 34.08 -1.38 -13.02
N ALA A 253 32.94 -1.43 -13.70
CA ALA A 253 32.11 -2.63 -13.82
C ALA A 253 32.64 -3.56 -14.93
N ASN A 254 32.81 -4.84 -14.59
CA ASN A 254 33.28 -5.87 -15.51
C ASN A 254 32.11 -6.76 -15.96
N TYR A 255 31.96 -6.93 -17.27
CA TYR A 255 30.90 -7.70 -17.89
C TYR A 255 31.47 -8.96 -18.55
N SER A 256 30.78 -10.10 -18.41
CA SER A 256 31.07 -11.30 -19.19
C SER A 256 30.90 -11.05 -20.70
N PRO A 257 31.33 -11.95 -21.60
CA PRO A 257 30.95 -11.86 -23.02
C PRO A 257 29.42 -11.89 -23.20
N GLY A 258 28.91 -11.25 -24.25
CA GLY A 258 27.48 -11.28 -24.63
C GLY A 258 26.61 -10.15 -24.06
N TRP A 259 27.20 -9.04 -23.60
CA TRP A 259 26.45 -7.85 -23.17
C TRP A 259 26.45 -6.76 -24.24
N HIS A 260 25.31 -6.10 -24.38
CA HIS A 260 25.06 -4.95 -25.25
C HIS A 260 24.68 -3.73 -24.42
N PHE A 261 25.12 -2.55 -24.86
CA PHE A 261 24.87 -1.28 -24.19
C PHE A 261 24.07 -0.35 -25.08
N SER A 262 23.17 0.41 -24.46
CA SER A 262 22.41 1.49 -25.07
C SER A 262 22.19 2.60 -24.05
N ASP A 263 21.59 3.72 -24.46
CA ASP A 263 21.17 4.80 -23.55
C ASP A 263 20.18 4.31 -22.47
N LEU A 264 19.54 3.16 -22.68
CA LEU A 264 18.61 2.55 -21.73
C LEU A 264 19.30 1.65 -20.69
N GLY A 265 20.58 1.32 -20.88
CA GLY A 265 21.34 0.44 -19.99
C GLY A 265 22.02 -0.73 -20.70
N ALA A 266 22.42 -1.72 -19.90
CA ALA A 266 23.02 -2.97 -20.35
C ALA A 266 21.96 -4.06 -20.47
N ASP A 267 22.03 -4.86 -21.54
CA ASP A 267 21.19 -6.03 -21.80
C ASP A 267 22.08 -7.18 -22.29
N ALA A 268 21.74 -8.43 -21.95
CA ALA A 268 22.53 -9.57 -22.39
C ALA A 268 21.89 -10.22 -23.62
N ASP A 269 22.69 -10.96 -24.38
CA ASP A 269 22.21 -11.76 -25.51
C ASP A 269 21.09 -12.71 -25.06
N ILE A 270 19.92 -12.55 -25.67
CA ILE A 270 18.78 -13.45 -25.45
C ILE A 270 19.04 -14.72 -26.28
N PRO A 271 19.18 -15.89 -25.66
CA PRO A 271 19.34 -17.14 -26.39
C PRO A 271 18.11 -17.38 -27.27
N ALA A 272 18.32 -17.90 -28.49
CA ALA A 272 17.22 -18.19 -29.40
C ALA A 272 16.20 -19.15 -28.74
N PRO A 273 14.89 -19.02 -29.05
CA PRO A 273 13.88 -19.91 -28.50
C PRO A 273 14.21 -21.39 -28.76
N GLY A 274 14.21 -22.20 -27.70
CA GLY A 274 14.50 -23.63 -27.78
C GLY A 274 15.97 -24.04 -27.54
N VAL A 275 16.86 -23.08 -27.27
CA VAL A 275 18.22 -23.37 -26.75
C VAL A 275 18.13 -23.79 -25.29
N ASP A 276 18.92 -24.80 -24.88
CA ASP A 276 19.06 -25.17 -23.48
C ASP A 276 19.83 -24.09 -22.72
N VAL A 277 19.08 -23.23 -22.02
CA VAL A 277 19.60 -22.11 -21.25
C VAL A 277 20.06 -22.48 -19.84
N SER A 278 19.93 -23.74 -19.43
CA SER A 278 20.27 -24.20 -18.06
C SER A 278 21.74 -24.03 -17.69
N THR A 279 22.62 -23.85 -18.69
CA THR A 279 24.07 -23.65 -18.52
C THR A 279 24.52 -22.22 -18.84
N VAL A 280 23.62 -21.36 -19.31
CA VAL A 280 23.94 -19.98 -19.68
C VAL A 280 23.92 -19.12 -18.43
N GLU A 281 25.05 -18.48 -18.13
CA GLU A 281 25.19 -17.56 -17.00
C GLU A 281 25.91 -16.30 -17.48
N ASN A 282 25.22 -15.16 -17.42
CA ASN A 282 25.84 -13.86 -17.69
C ASN A 282 26.14 -13.17 -16.36
N ARG A 283 27.35 -12.60 -16.26
CA ARG A 283 27.91 -12.07 -15.01
C ARG A 283 28.31 -10.62 -15.17
N ILE A 284 27.97 -9.82 -14.16
CA ILE A 284 28.53 -8.49 -13.93
C ILE A 284 29.24 -8.51 -12.57
N THR A 285 30.49 -8.07 -12.54
CA THR A 285 31.26 -7.86 -11.31
C THR A 285 31.49 -6.37 -11.11
N VAL A 286 30.97 -5.82 -10.01
CA VAL A 286 31.02 -4.40 -9.69
C VAL A 286 31.77 -4.20 -8.37
N PRO A 287 33.05 -3.78 -8.40
CA PRO A 287 33.74 -3.31 -7.21
C PRO A 287 33.17 -1.97 -6.77
N PHE A 288 32.94 -1.79 -5.47
CA PHE A 288 32.46 -0.52 -4.92
C PHE A 288 33.02 -0.25 -3.52
N GLU A 289 33.04 1.01 -3.12
CA GLU A 289 33.44 1.49 -1.79
C GLU A 289 32.30 2.28 -1.16
N GLY A 290 31.67 1.71 -0.14
CA GLY A 290 30.57 2.35 0.58
C GLY A 290 29.76 1.35 1.41
N THR A 291 28.84 1.87 2.22
CA THR A 291 28.06 1.03 3.17
C THR A 291 26.78 0.44 2.57
N ALA A 292 26.40 0.84 1.36
CA ALA A 292 25.20 0.38 0.67
C ALA A 292 25.38 0.35 -0.85
N PHE A 293 24.71 -0.60 -1.49
CA PHE A 293 24.72 -0.82 -2.94
C PHE A 293 23.29 -1.06 -3.45
N ALA A 294 22.97 -0.46 -4.59
CA ALA A 294 21.69 -0.62 -5.26
C ALA A 294 21.88 -0.73 -6.78
N ILE A 295 20.91 -1.35 -7.44
CA ILE A 295 20.88 -1.53 -8.90
C ILE A 295 19.66 -0.80 -9.44
N ALA A 296 19.88 0.10 -10.40
CA ALA A 296 18.80 0.69 -11.16
C ALA A 296 18.34 -0.33 -12.22
N THR A 297 17.10 -0.78 -12.12
CA THR A 297 16.54 -1.84 -12.98
C THR A 297 15.35 -1.31 -13.77
N ARG A 298 15.26 -1.63 -15.07
CA ARG A 298 14.08 -1.27 -15.87
C ARG A 298 13.05 -2.40 -15.83
N ARG A 299 11.98 -2.21 -15.10
CA ARG A 299 11.01 -3.25 -14.82
C ARG A 299 9.74 -3.04 -15.64
N ASP A 300 9.12 -4.13 -16.09
CA ASP A 300 7.93 -4.10 -16.94
C ASP A 300 7.07 -5.38 -16.76
N ASP A 301 6.13 -5.67 -17.66
CA ASP A 301 5.32 -6.89 -17.67
C ASP A 301 6.04 -8.09 -18.31
N TYR A 302 7.22 -8.44 -17.79
CA TYR A 302 7.94 -9.66 -18.14
C TYR A 302 8.53 -10.32 -16.88
N LEU A 303 8.93 -11.58 -17.00
CA LEU A 303 9.51 -12.35 -15.91
C LEU A 303 11.00 -12.58 -16.18
N ALA A 304 11.85 -12.01 -15.34
CA ALA A 304 13.29 -12.24 -15.36
C ALA A 304 13.87 -12.04 -13.95
N TYR A 305 14.99 -12.70 -13.68
CA TYR A 305 15.60 -12.74 -12.36
C TYR A 305 17.08 -12.37 -12.41
N LEU A 306 17.50 -11.51 -11.49
CA LEU A 306 18.92 -11.24 -11.20
C LEU A 306 19.25 -11.84 -9.84
N TYR A 307 20.27 -12.68 -9.76
CA TYR A 307 20.80 -13.20 -8.52
C TYR A 307 22.00 -12.36 -8.12
N VAL A 308 22.02 -11.86 -6.88
CA VAL A 308 23.04 -10.88 -6.47
C VAL A 308 23.72 -11.32 -5.20
N THR A 309 25.05 -11.32 -5.19
CA THR A 309 25.84 -11.52 -3.98
C THR A 309 26.72 -10.30 -3.72
N VAL A 310 27.04 -10.05 -2.47
CA VAL A 310 28.02 -9.04 -2.05
C VAL A 310 29.06 -9.76 -1.20
N ASP A 311 30.33 -9.65 -1.59
CA ASP A 311 31.48 -10.34 -0.98
C ASP A 311 31.29 -11.86 -0.86
N GLY A 312 30.67 -12.46 -1.88
CA GLY A 312 30.36 -13.89 -1.94
C GLY A 312 29.25 -14.35 -1.00
N GLN A 313 28.57 -13.42 -0.31
CA GLN A 313 27.41 -13.72 0.53
C GLN A 313 26.12 -13.26 -0.16
N PRO A 314 24.97 -13.93 0.08
CA PRO A 314 23.68 -13.45 -0.42
C PRO A 314 23.39 -12.04 0.09
N ALA A 315 23.14 -11.13 -0.86
CA ALA A 315 22.81 -9.73 -0.62
C ALA A 315 21.74 -9.59 0.48
N ASN A 316 22.01 -8.73 1.47
CA ASN A 316 21.27 -8.71 2.73
C ASN A 316 19.96 -7.90 2.67
N ALA A 317 19.76 -7.05 1.66
CA ALA A 317 18.53 -6.28 1.48
C ALA A 317 17.53 -6.93 0.49
N LEU A 318 17.90 -8.08 -0.10
CA LEU A 318 17.10 -8.82 -1.07
C LEU A 318 16.40 -10.05 -0.47
N PRO A 319 15.22 -10.42 -1.00
CA PRO A 319 14.58 -11.68 -0.67
C PRO A 319 15.43 -12.86 -1.14
N ARG A 320 15.33 -13.98 -0.43
CA ARG A 320 16.09 -15.20 -0.72
C ARG A 320 15.17 -16.33 -1.16
N ASN A 321 15.55 -17.06 -2.21
CA ASN A 321 14.88 -18.30 -2.62
C ASN A 321 15.11 -19.42 -1.58
N ARG A 322 14.58 -20.62 -1.83
CA ARG A 322 14.66 -21.74 -0.86
C ARG A 322 16.08 -22.33 -0.76
N GLN A 323 16.91 -22.08 -1.76
CA GLN A 323 18.31 -22.46 -1.87
C GLN A 323 19.23 -21.46 -1.17
N GLY A 324 18.69 -20.31 -0.73
CA GLY A 324 19.42 -19.27 0.00
C GLY A 324 20.01 -18.18 -0.90
N GLU A 325 19.76 -18.22 -2.21
CA GLU A 325 20.21 -17.20 -3.15
C GLU A 325 19.30 -15.97 -3.08
N SER A 326 19.92 -14.80 -2.96
CA SER A 326 19.23 -13.51 -3.06
C SER A 326 18.93 -13.15 -4.50
N PHE A 327 17.72 -12.67 -4.76
CA PHE A 327 17.27 -12.37 -6.11
C PHE A 327 16.50 -11.05 -6.22
N ILE A 328 16.48 -10.50 -7.42
CA ILE A 328 15.63 -9.40 -7.88
C ILE A 328 14.75 -9.96 -8.98
N ILE A 329 13.45 -9.71 -8.89
CA ILE A 329 12.50 -9.99 -9.98
C ILE A 329 12.22 -8.70 -10.76
N LEU A 330 12.35 -8.77 -12.08
CA LEU A 330 12.23 -7.62 -12.98
C LEU A 330 10.77 -7.31 -13.41
N THR A 331 9.81 -8.09 -12.94
CA THR A 331 8.38 -7.77 -13.10
C THR A 331 8.00 -6.55 -12.26
N SER A 332 7.50 -5.49 -12.88
CA SER A 332 7.16 -4.28 -12.12
C SER A 332 5.88 -4.46 -11.29
N PRO A 333 5.75 -3.73 -10.15
CA PRO A 333 4.57 -3.83 -9.30
C PRO A 333 3.28 -3.53 -10.05
N LYS A 334 3.27 -2.63 -11.04
CA LYS A 334 2.09 -2.27 -11.83
C LYS A 334 1.98 -2.98 -13.18
N ARG A 335 2.97 -3.79 -13.58
CA ARG A 335 3.10 -4.33 -14.96
C ARG A 335 3.12 -3.22 -16.02
N ALA A 336 3.87 -2.18 -15.71
CA ALA A 336 4.17 -1.07 -16.60
C ALA A 336 5.66 -0.75 -16.53
N ILE A 337 6.18 -0.15 -17.58
CA ILE A 337 7.57 0.29 -17.66
C ILE A 337 7.87 1.25 -16.50
N SER A 338 8.92 0.93 -15.75
CA SER A 338 9.41 1.72 -14.61
C SER A 338 10.92 1.52 -14.48
N VAL A 339 11.65 2.54 -14.02
CA VAL A 339 13.05 2.39 -13.63
C VAL A 339 13.10 2.49 -12.12
N ASP A 340 13.29 1.36 -11.47
CA ASP A 340 13.28 1.26 -10.01
C ASP A 340 14.73 1.09 -9.52
N LEU A 341 15.13 1.92 -8.55
CA LEU A 341 16.38 1.73 -7.83
C LEU A 341 16.17 0.68 -6.73
N ILE A 342 16.63 -0.54 -6.97
CA ILE A 342 16.49 -1.67 -6.06
C ILE A 342 17.70 -1.74 -5.15
N VAL A 343 17.49 -1.47 -3.86
CA VAL A 343 18.49 -1.67 -2.82
C VAL A 343 18.87 -3.14 -2.74
N VAL A 344 20.16 -3.43 -2.90
CA VAL A 344 20.72 -4.78 -2.87
C VAL A 344 21.37 -5.07 -1.53
N ALA A 345 22.16 -4.13 -1.02
CA ALA A 345 22.82 -4.26 0.27
C ALA A 345 22.85 -2.94 1.02
N GLU A 346 22.72 -3.02 2.35
CA GLU A 346 22.80 -1.88 3.28
C GLU A 346 23.50 -2.30 4.57
N GLY A 347 24.08 -1.34 5.29
CA GLY A 347 24.74 -1.59 6.57
C GLY A 347 25.99 -2.44 6.45
N LEU A 348 26.68 -2.36 5.31
CA LEU A 348 28.00 -2.93 5.12
C LEU A 348 29.03 -2.14 5.94
N SER A 349 30.19 -2.75 6.19
CA SER A 349 31.33 -2.05 6.78
C SER A 349 31.83 -0.95 5.83
N ASP A 350 32.41 0.14 6.35
CA ASP A 350 33.14 1.07 5.49
C ASP A 350 34.35 0.35 4.87
N GLY A 351 34.44 0.33 3.55
CA GLY A 351 35.55 -0.28 2.82
C GLY A 351 35.18 -0.76 1.41
N PRO A 352 36.12 -1.44 0.74
CA PRO A 352 35.91 -2.04 -0.57
C PRO A 352 35.07 -3.32 -0.48
N HIS A 353 34.13 -3.44 -1.39
CA HIS A 353 33.20 -4.53 -1.55
C HIS A 353 33.12 -4.95 -3.02
N THR A 354 32.69 -6.18 -3.27
CA THR A 354 32.41 -6.65 -4.63
C THR A 354 30.98 -7.17 -4.72
N ALA A 355 30.18 -6.53 -5.57
CA ALA A 355 28.87 -7.08 -5.96
C ALA A 355 29.01 -7.97 -7.19
N GLU A 356 28.52 -9.20 -7.12
CA GLU A 356 28.37 -10.08 -8.27
C GLU A 356 26.88 -10.21 -8.64
N ILE A 357 26.55 -9.83 -9.87
CA ILE A 357 25.20 -9.89 -10.42
C ILE A 357 25.20 -10.98 -11.48
N ILE A 358 24.38 -12.00 -11.27
CA ILE A 358 24.27 -13.17 -12.10
C ILE A 358 22.87 -13.21 -12.68
N HIS A 359 22.77 -13.33 -14.00
CA HIS A 359 21.50 -13.65 -14.64
C HIS A 359 21.56 -15.05 -15.25
N ARG A 360 20.50 -15.82 -14.98
CA ARG A 360 20.26 -17.15 -15.52
C ARG A 360 18.93 -17.13 -16.28
N PRO A 361 18.94 -17.20 -17.62
CA PRO A 361 17.70 -17.20 -18.39
C PRO A 361 16.85 -18.41 -18.03
N ALA A 362 15.57 -18.16 -17.72
CA ALA A 362 14.62 -19.18 -17.34
C ALA A 362 13.69 -19.57 -18.51
N HIS A 363 13.30 -18.62 -19.38
CA HIS A 363 12.24 -18.86 -20.37
C HIS A 363 12.51 -18.38 -21.80
N GLY A 364 13.72 -17.88 -22.10
CA GLY A 364 14.11 -17.53 -23.48
C GLY A 364 13.41 -16.29 -24.08
N ASP A 365 12.63 -15.55 -23.27
CA ASP A 365 12.06 -14.22 -23.56
C ASP A 365 12.36 -13.23 -22.40
N ASP A 366 13.41 -13.54 -21.62
CA ASP A 366 13.83 -12.75 -20.49
C ASP A 366 14.49 -11.46 -21.02
N ARG A 367 14.12 -10.30 -20.47
CA ARG A 367 14.76 -9.01 -20.73
C ARG A 367 15.62 -8.62 -19.54
N TRP A 368 16.76 -7.96 -19.76
CA TRP A 368 17.82 -7.82 -18.76
C TRP A 368 18.28 -6.37 -18.53
N PRO A 369 17.39 -5.39 -18.41
CA PRO A 369 17.79 -3.98 -18.44
C PRO A 369 18.33 -3.51 -17.07
N VAL A 370 19.63 -3.71 -16.85
CA VAL A 370 20.38 -3.01 -15.81
C VAL A 370 20.62 -1.59 -16.32
N ALA A 371 19.92 -0.61 -15.75
CA ALA A 371 20.07 0.80 -16.12
C ALA A 371 21.34 1.43 -15.52
N GLY A 372 21.78 0.92 -14.37
CA GLY A 372 22.97 1.44 -13.69
C GLY A 372 23.12 0.93 -12.27
N PHE A 373 24.07 1.54 -11.56
CA PHE A 373 24.45 1.18 -10.20
C PHE A 373 24.40 2.41 -9.31
N ALA A 374 24.11 2.21 -8.03
CA ALA A 374 24.21 3.25 -7.03
C ALA A 374 24.96 2.74 -5.81
N VAL A 375 25.85 3.58 -5.29
CA VAL A 375 26.58 3.32 -4.06
C VAL A 375 26.24 4.44 -3.09
N ALA A 376 26.08 4.10 -1.81
CA ALA A 376 25.80 5.11 -0.79
C ALA A 376 26.61 4.85 0.48
N SER A 377 27.05 5.96 1.09
CA SER A 377 27.56 6.02 2.45
C SER A 377 26.74 7.06 3.21
N PRO A 378 25.48 6.75 3.55
CA PRO A 378 24.62 7.69 4.25
C PRO A 378 25.27 8.13 5.57
N PRO A 379 25.09 9.39 5.98
CA PRO A 379 25.66 9.89 7.23
C PRO A 379 25.12 9.12 8.44
N ASP A 380 25.88 9.06 9.53
CA ASP A 380 25.43 8.43 10.78
C ASP A 380 24.19 9.14 11.33
N THR A 381 23.02 8.55 11.09
CA THR A 381 21.74 9.03 11.59
C THR A 381 21.38 8.43 12.94
N ALA A 382 22.23 7.61 13.57
CA ALA A 382 21.87 6.90 14.80
C ALA A 382 21.51 7.86 15.94
N GLY A 383 22.13 9.04 16.02
CA GLY A 383 21.74 10.10 16.96
C GLY A 383 20.30 10.59 16.74
N CYS A 384 19.95 10.90 15.49
CA CYS A 384 18.61 11.32 15.09
C CYS A 384 17.58 10.20 15.29
N GLN A 385 17.89 8.97 14.87
CA GLN A 385 17.03 7.81 15.09
C GLN A 385 16.80 7.54 16.58
N ARG A 386 17.84 7.58 17.43
CA ARG A 386 17.69 7.47 18.89
C ARG A 386 16.79 8.58 19.45
N ALA A 387 16.93 9.81 18.96
CA ALA A 387 16.07 10.92 19.35
C ALA A 387 14.62 10.71 18.90
N LEU A 388 14.39 10.26 17.66
CA LEU A 388 13.06 9.94 17.14
C LEU A 388 12.42 8.78 17.90
N ILE A 389 13.17 7.73 18.20
CA ILE A 389 12.72 6.61 19.05
C ILE A 389 12.38 7.11 20.45
N ALA A 390 13.21 7.97 21.06
CA ALA A 390 12.91 8.57 22.35
C ALA A 390 11.64 9.43 22.29
N CYS A 391 11.47 10.27 21.27
CA CYS A 391 10.26 11.04 21.04
C CYS A 391 9.04 10.15 20.83
N ALA A 392 9.16 9.05 20.08
CA ALA A 392 8.09 8.08 19.86
C ALA A 392 7.74 7.32 21.14
N LEU A 393 8.73 6.95 21.97
CA LEU A 393 8.51 6.34 23.28
C LEU A 393 7.85 7.33 24.25
N ILE A 394 8.31 8.57 24.32
CA ILE A 394 7.70 9.63 25.13
C ILE A 394 6.27 9.89 24.65
N GLY A 395 6.06 10.01 23.34
CA GLY A 395 4.73 10.14 22.73
C GLY A 395 3.84 8.94 23.04
N GLY A 396 4.36 7.72 22.95
CA GLY A 396 3.66 6.49 23.30
C GLY A 396 3.30 6.41 24.78
N LEU A 397 4.21 6.80 25.66
CA LEU A 397 3.96 6.92 27.11
C LEU A 397 2.95 8.03 27.42
N ALA A 398 2.99 9.15 26.70
CA ALA A 398 2.01 10.23 26.81
C ALA A 398 0.63 9.76 26.35
N VAL A 399 0.52 9.05 25.22
CA VAL A 399 -0.73 8.45 24.75
C VAL A 399 -1.25 7.41 25.75
N LEU A 400 -0.38 6.52 26.26
CA LEU A 400 -0.75 5.55 27.28
C LEU A 400 -1.21 6.24 28.56
N GLY A 401 -0.52 7.31 28.98
CA GLY A 401 -0.89 8.16 30.10
C GLY A 401 -2.24 8.83 29.88
N VAL A 402 -2.51 9.36 28.68
CA VAL A 402 -3.81 9.89 28.29
C VAL A 402 -4.87 8.80 28.33
N VAL A 403 -4.62 7.61 27.79
CA VAL A 403 -5.56 6.47 27.83
C VAL A 403 -5.86 6.05 29.27
N ILE A 404 -4.84 5.89 30.12
CA ILE A 404 -5.02 5.52 31.53
C ILE A 404 -5.78 6.62 32.27
N THR A 405 -5.40 7.89 32.08
CA THR A 405 -6.03 9.03 32.72
C THR A 405 -7.46 9.22 32.23
N SER A 406 -7.72 9.03 30.95
CA SER A 406 -9.06 9.10 30.37
C SER A 406 -9.93 7.93 30.79
N VAL A 407 -9.41 6.71 30.93
CA VAL A 407 -10.16 5.59 31.54
C VAL A 407 -10.47 5.83 33.03
N ARG A 408 -9.57 6.50 33.76
CA ARG A 408 -9.73 6.82 35.19
C ARG A 408 -10.45 8.15 35.45
N LEU A 409 -10.66 8.97 34.42
CA LEU A 409 -11.34 10.25 34.55
C LEU A 409 -12.81 9.99 34.89
N PRO A 410 -13.35 10.63 35.93
CA PRO A 410 -14.79 10.64 36.18
C PRO A 410 -15.48 11.46 35.09
N TRP A 411 -15.72 10.84 33.93
CA TRP A 411 -16.39 11.44 32.77
C TRP A 411 -17.73 12.10 33.11
N SER A 412 -18.37 11.67 34.19
CA SER A 412 -19.59 12.26 34.76
C SER A 412 -19.41 13.67 35.33
N SER A 413 -18.19 14.13 35.57
CA SER A 413 -17.85 15.40 36.25
C SER A 413 -17.17 16.44 35.36
N LEU A 414 -16.73 16.06 34.17
CA LEU A 414 -16.17 16.98 33.17
C LEU A 414 -17.30 17.84 32.55
N LYS A 415 -17.42 19.09 32.98
CA LYS A 415 -18.25 20.08 32.30
C LYS A 415 -17.53 20.55 31.04
N ALA A 416 -17.95 20.02 29.90
CA ALA A 416 -17.48 20.44 28.58
C ALA A 416 -17.66 21.97 28.37
N PRO A 417 -16.79 22.62 27.58
CA PRO A 417 -16.86 24.06 27.31
C PRO A 417 -18.23 24.41 26.74
N ALA A 418 -18.73 25.61 27.06
CA ALA A 418 -20.12 26.05 26.91
C ALA A 418 -20.85 25.41 25.70
N LEU A 419 -21.44 24.24 25.97
CA LEU A 419 -22.26 23.48 25.04
C LEU A 419 -23.44 24.26 24.45
N PRO A 420 -24.05 25.31 25.04
CA PRO A 420 -25.31 25.84 24.54
C PRO A 420 -25.29 26.23 23.07
N THR A 421 -24.20 26.77 22.53
CA THR A 421 -24.16 27.26 21.14
C THR A 421 -23.91 26.14 20.12
N VAL A 422 -22.93 25.25 20.37
CA VAL A 422 -22.71 24.07 19.51
C VAL A 422 -23.85 23.09 19.65
N ARG A 423 -24.38 22.92 20.87
CA ARG A 423 -25.56 22.09 21.13
C ARG A 423 -26.80 22.72 20.55
N GLN A 424 -27.02 24.03 20.60
CA GLN A 424 -28.17 24.66 19.93
C GLN A 424 -28.02 24.54 18.42
N PHE A 425 -26.84 24.77 17.84
CA PHE A 425 -26.61 24.62 16.40
C PHE A 425 -26.80 23.17 15.95
N VAL A 426 -26.17 22.21 16.63
CA VAL A 426 -26.34 20.77 16.39
C VAL A 426 -27.78 20.35 16.67
N GLU A 427 -28.45 20.87 17.70
CA GLU A 427 -29.86 20.59 17.97
C GLU A 427 -30.76 21.24 16.92
N TRP A 428 -30.42 22.41 16.38
CA TRP A 428 -31.15 23.05 15.29
C TRP A 428 -31.01 22.24 14.02
N VAL A 429 -29.78 21.91 13.61
CA VAL A 429 -29.48 21.08 12.44
C VAL A 429 -30.10 19.69 12.58
N LEU A 430 -29.97 19.04 13.75
CA LEU A 430 -30.61 17.76 14.02
C LEU A 430 -32.13 17.87 14.06
N SER A 431 -32.71 18.96 14.55
CA SER A 431 -34.18 19.17 14.55
C SER A 431 -34.71 19.50 13.17
N LEU A 432 -33.92 20.17 12.32
CA LEU A 432 -34.27 20.52 10.94
C LEU A 432 -34.15 19.29 10.04
N LEU A 433 -33.06 18.53 10.16
CA LEU A 433 -32.91 17.20 9.58
C LEU A 433 -34.01 16.26 10.08
N ALA A 434 -34.29 16.24 11.38
CA ALA A 434 -35.36 15.40 11.91
C ALA A 434 -36.74 15.84 11.41
N SER A 435 -37.01 17.12 11.26
CA SER A 435 -38.28 17.61 10.72
C SER A 435 -38.42 17.26 9.23
N PHE A 436 -37.34 17.37 8.46
CA PHE A 436 -37.28 16.94 7.06
C PHE A 436 -37.44 15.41 6.92
N VAL A 437 -36.77 14.64 7.76
CA VAL A 437 -36.88 13.17 7.79
C VAL A 437 -38.25 12.71 8.31
N VAL A 438 -38.86 13.43 9.25
CA VAL A 438 -40.25 13.19 9.69
C VAL A 438 -41.23 13.54 8.57
N LEU A 439 -40.99 14.60 7.80
CA LEU A 439 -41.78 14.94 6.60
C LEU A 439 -41.67 13.83 5.54
N LEU A 440 -40.45 13.36 5.26
CA LEU A 440 -40.21 12.22 4.35
C LEU A 440 -40.80 10.93 4.89
N GLY A 441 -40.71 10.67 6.20
CA GLY A 441 -41.34 9.53 6.87
C GLY A 441 -42.86 9.61 6.81
N ALA A 442 -43.43 10.80 6.95
CA ALA A 442 -44.86 11.06 6.81
C ALA A 442 -45.34 10.85 5.36
N LEU A 443 -44.56 11.32 4.38
CA LEU A 443 -44.76 11.07 2.94
C LEU A 443 -44.63 9.57 2.60
N ALA A 444 -43.70 8.85 3.22
CA ALA A 444 -43.53 7.41 3.06
C ALA A 444 -44.64 6.58 3.76
N THR A 445 -45.46 7.23 4.59
CA THR A 445 -46.64 6.64 5.25
C THR A 445 -47.97 7.07 4.63
N TRP A 446 -47.97 7.70 3.44
CA TRP A 446 -49.21 8.15 2.80
C TRP A 446 -50.10 6.97 2.36
N GLY A 447 -51.34 6.96 2.88
CA GLY A 447 -52.38 5.96 2.62
C GLY A 447 -52.47 4.89 3.73
N GLU A 448 -53.64 4.77 4.39
CA GLU A 448 -53.88 3.73 5.43
C GLU A 448 -53.78 2.27 4.89
N THR A 449 -53.77 2.11 3.57
CA THR A 449 -53.69 0.83 2.85
C THR A 449 -52.27 0.26 2.73
N ILE A 450 -51.22 1.07 2.72
CA ILE A 450 -49.83 0.60 2.56
C ILE A 450 -49.25 0.00 3.86
N PRO A 451 -49.40 0.62 5.05
CA PRO A 451 -48.92 0.05 6.31
C PRO A 451 -49.59 -1.29 6.68
N THR A 452 -50.83 -1.52 6.23
CA THR A 452 -51.58 -2.75 6.49
C THR A 452 -51.12 -3.92 5.61
N LEU A 453 -50.80 -3.66 4.34
CA LEU A 453 -50.17 -4.64 3.43
C LEU A 453 -48.74 -5.01 3.87
N LEU A 454 -47.94 -4.03 4.30
CA LEU A 454 -46.55 -4.23 4.76
C LEU A 454 -46.41 -4.80 6.18
N ARG A 455 -47.51 -4.86 6.94
CA ARG A 455 -47.55 -5.56 8.23
C ARG A 455 -47.58 -7.08 8.08
N ARG A 456 -47.93 -7.63 6.92
CA ARG A 456 -47.88 -9.08 6.68
C ARG A 456 -46.53 -9.47 6.06
N ASP A 457 -45.89 -10.51 6.60
CA ASP A 457 -44.50 -10.83 6.21
C ASP A 457 -44.37 -11.34 4.77
N GLN A 458 -45.36 -12.10 4.27
CA GLN A 458 -45.29 -12.70 2.92
C GLN A 458 -45.46 -11.67 1.79
N PRO A 459 -46.48 -10.78 1.80
CA PRO A 459 -46.63 -9.77 0.75
C PRO A 459 -45.47 -8.77 0.71
N ALA A 460 -44.97 -8.35 1.88
CA ALA A 460 -43.85 -7.42 1.97
C ALA A 460 -42.56 -8.00 1.36
N LEU A 461 -42.28 -9.28 1.63
CA LEU A 461 -41.14 -9.98 1.03
C LEU A 461 -41.28 -10.08 -0.49
N ALA A 462 -42.45 -10.51 -0.99
CA ALA A 462 -42.68 -10.69 -2.43
C ALA A 462 -42.52 -9.37 -3.20
N ILE A 463 -43.09 -8.27 -2.69
CA ILE A 463 -42.95 -6.94 -3.29
C ILE A 463 -41.49 -6.51 -3.25
N THR A 464 -40.78 -6.73 -2.15
CA THR A 464 -39.36 -6.36 -2.02
C THR A 464 -38.49 -7.10 -3.03
N VAL A 465 -38.68 -8.42 -3.18
CA VAL A 465 -37.94 -9.22 -4.16
C VAL A 465 -38.22 -8.75 -5.57
N LEU A 466 -39.49 -8.46 -5.89
CA LEU A 466 -39.88 -7.92 -7.20
C LEU A 466 -39.23 -6.55 -7.46
N THR A 467 -39.32 -5.62 -6.50
CA THR A 467 -38.74 -4.27 -6.63
C THR A 467 -37.21 -4.32 -6.73
N ALA A 468 -36.55 -5.13 -5.91
CA ALA A 468 -35.10 -5.33 -6.01
C ALA A 468 -34.71 -5.97 -7.35
N GLY A 469 -35.48 -6.93 -7.85
CA GLY A 469 -35.30 -7.51 -9.17
C GLY A 469 -35.45 -6.49 -10.30
N ILE A 470 -36.47 -5.62 -10.24
CA ILE A 470 -36.66 -4.53 -11.21
C ILE A 470 -35.48 -3.56 -11.15
N ALA A 471 -35.02 -3.17 -9.95
CA ALA A 471 -33.87 -2.29 -9.81
C ALA A 471 -32.60 -2.92 -10.42
N SER A 472 -32.37 -4.21 -10.16
CA SER A 472 -31.18 -4.94 -10.62
C SER A 472 -31.19 -5.33 -12.10
N LEU A 473 -32.36 -5.40 -12.75
CA LEU A 473 -32.48 -5.85 -14.14
C LEU A 473 -32.89 -4.73 -15.10
N SER A 474 -33.32 -3.57 -14.61
CA SER A 474 -33.75 -2.47 -15.49
C SER A 474 -32.55 -1.72 -16.07
N PRO A 475 -32.46 -1.57 -17.41
CA PRO A 475 -31.42 -0.75 -18.04
C PRO A 475 -31.73 0.75 -17.97
N MET A 476 -32.92 1.14 -17.49
CA MET A 476 -33.36 2.53 -17.48
C MET A 476 -33.13 3.17 -16.11
N ALA A 477 -32.22 4.14 -16.04
CA ALA A 477 -31.86 4.83 -14.80
C ALA A 477 -33.09 5.39 -14.03
N VAL A 478 -34.11 5.90 -14.72
CA VAL A 478 -35.34 6.41 -14.08
C VAL A 478 -36.13 5.31 -13.39
N ILE A 479 -36.27 4.15 -14.03
CA ILE A 479 -36.97 2.99 -13.46
C ILE A 479 -36.18 2.44 -12.28
N THR A 480 -34.85 2.35 -12.40
CA THR A 480 -33.96 1.94 -11.31
C THR A 480 -34.09 2.88 -10.12
N LEU A 481 -34.03 4.20 -10.31
CA LEU A 481 -34.21 5.19 -9.24
C LEU A 481 -35.59 5.11 -8.57
N ALA A 482 -36.65 4.93 -9.36
CA ALA A 482 -38.00 4.74 -8.82
C ALA A 482 -38.10 3.45 -7.99
N ALA A 483 -37.52 2.35 -8.48
CA ALA A 483 -37.46 1.09 -7.76
C ALA A 483 -36.64 1.21 -6.46
N LEU A 484 -35.50 1.90 -6.48
CA LEU A 484 -34.70 2.16 -5.28
C LEU A 484 -35.44 3.04 -4.26
N ALA A 485 -36.23 4.02 -4.71
CA ALA A 485 -37.08 4.82 -3.82
C ALA A 485 -38.18 3.98 -3.16
N VAL A 486 -38.85 3.11 -3.92
CA VAL A 486 -39.82 2.14 -3.36
C VAL A 486 -39.11 1.20 -2.38
N LEU A 487 -37.93 0.71 -2.73
CA LEU A 487 -37.14 -0.16 -1.89
C LEU A 487 -36.74 0.52 -0.58
N LEU A 488 -36.34 1.79 -0.61
CA LEU A 488 -36.07 2.59 0.58
C LEU A 488 -37.29 2.66 1.50
N ILE A 489 -38.50 2.86 0.95
CA ILE A 489 -39.75 2.87 1.71
C ILE A 489 -40.02 1.49 2.34
N LEU A 490 -39.82 0.41 1.59
CA LEU A 490 -40.00 -0.96 2.09
C LEU A 490 -39.04 -1.26 3.23
N ILE A 491 -37.75 -0.96 3.06
CA ILE A 491 -36.71 -1.16 4.07
C ILE A 491 -36.95 -0.24 5.28
N TYR A 492 -37.35 1.01 5.07
CA TYR A 492 -37.72 1.92 6.15
C TYR A 492 -38.86 1.36 7.01
N ASN A 493 -39.85 0.71 6.42
CA ASN A 493 -40.94 0.09 7.18
C ASN A 493 -40.50 -1.25 7.82
N ARG A 494 -39.70 -2.05 7.11
CA ARG A 494 -39.27 -3.41 7.50
C ARG A 494 -37.76 -3.58 7.25
N PRO A 495 -36.87 -3.15 8.17
CA PRO A 495 -35.44 -3.07 7.88
C PRO A 495 -34.75 -4.44 7.85
N LEU A 496 -35.42 -5.47 8.37
CA LEU A 496 -35.04 -6.87 8.16
C LEU A 496 -34.89 -7.18 6.67
N LEU A 497 -35.76 -6.64 5.81
CA LEU A 497 -35.71 -6.87 4.37
C LEU A 497 -34.43 -6.29 3.74
N GLY A 498 -33.99 -5.11 4.20
CA GLY A 498 -32.72 -4.54 3.78
C GLY A 498 -31.53 -5.40 4.19
N MET A 499 -31.51 -5.91 5.43
CA MET A 499 -30.45 -6.83 5.87
C MET A 499 -30.45 -8.15 5.08
N MET A 500 -31.62 -8.69 4.74
CA MET A 500 -31.72 -9.88 3.89
C MET A 500 -31.18 -9.62 2.48
N LEU A 501 -31.46 -8.46 1.90
CA LEU A 501 -30.90 -8.06 0.61
C LEU A 501 -29.38 -7.90 0.67
N VAL A 502 -28.85 -7.32 1.75
CA VAL A 502 -27.39 -7.23 1.95
C VAL A 502 -26.76 -8.62 2.03
N ILE A 503 -27.34 -9.56 2.80
CA ILE A 503 -26.85 -10.95 2.85
C ILE A 503 -26.87 -11.58 1.45
N PHE A 504 -28.00 -11.49 0.74
CA PHE A 504 -28.15 -12.10 -0.58
C PHE A 504 -27.15 -11.50 -1.58
N TRP A 505 -27.12 -10.18 -1.72
CA TRP A 505 -26.29 -9.50 -2.72
C TRP A 505 -24.81 -9.45 -2.35
N SER A 506 -24.45 -9.61 -1.07
CA SER A 506 -23.04 -9.79 -0.69
C SER A 506 -22.39 -10.99 -1.38
N ALA A 507 -23.18 -12.03 -1.69
CA ALA A 507 -22.69 -13.20 -2.40
C ALA A 507 -22.53 -12.98 -3.91
N PHE A 508 -23.22 -11.97 -4.47
CA PHE A 508 -23.17 -11.54 -5.86
C PHE A 508 -22.48 -10.17 -5.98
N PHE A 509 -21.40 -9.95 -5.21
CA PHE A 509 -20.72 -8.65 -5.09
C PHE A 509 -20.14 -8.11 -6.42
N VAL A 510 -20.01 -8.95 -7.44
CA VAL A 510 -19.59 -8.56 -8.80
C VAL A 510 -20.74 -7.90 -9.58
N SER A 511 -21.99 -8.16 -9.21
CA SER A 511 -23.16 -7.53 -9.84
C SER A 511 -23.18 -6.04 -9.55
N SER A 512 -23.44 -5.25 -10.60
CA SER A 512 -23.55 -3.79 -10.54
C SER A 512 -24.94 -3.28 -10.91
N LEU A 513 -25.26 -2.10 -10.40
CA LEU A 513 -26.39 -1.24 -10.77
C LEU A 513 -25.87 -0.02 -11.53
N ASP A 514 -26.38 0.20 -12.73
CA ASP A 514 -26.09 1.40 -13.50
C ASP A 514 -26.92 2.58 -12.98
N LEU A 515 -26.26 3.52 -12.31
CA LEU A 515 -26.86 4.74 -11.78
C LEU A 515 -26.34 5.94 -12.56
N LEU A 516 -27.15 6.38 -13.54
CA LEU A 516 -26.87 7.49 -14.45
C LEU A 516 -25.56 7.29 -15.25
N PHE A 517 -24.42 7.68 -14.67
CA PHE A 517 -23.11 7.73 -15.31
C PHE A 517 -22.09 6.78 -14.66
N SER A 518 -22.48 6.01 -13.64
CA SER A 518 -21.56 5.13 -12.92
C SER A 518 -22.23 3.84 -12.47
N ALA A 519 -21.49 2.73 -12.58
CA ALA A 519 -21.88 1.43 -12.08
C ALA A 519 -21.45 1.28 -10.62
N PHE A 520 -22.37 0.95 -9.73
CA PHE A 520 -22.09 0.67 -8.32
C PHE A 520 -22.37 -0.79 -8.02
N ALA A 521 -21.59 -1.43 -7.15
CA ALA A 521 -21.89 -2.80 -6.74
C ALA A 521 -23.28 -2.86 -6.08
N THR A 522 -24.12 -3.81 -6.51
CA THR A 522 -25.51 -3.93 -6.06
C THR A 522 -25.61 -4.05 -4.53
N VAL A 523 -24.66 -4.77 -3.92
CA VAL A 523 -24.56 -4.88 -2.46
C VAL A 523 -24.30 -3.54 -1.78
N GLU A 524 -23.45 -2.68 -2.33
CA GLU A 524 -23.14 -1.36 -1.77
C GLU A 524 -24.40 -0.47 -1.78
N VAL A 525 -25.14 -0.47 -2.89
CA VAL A 525 -26.38 0.31 -3.01
C VAL A 525 -27.41 -0.14 -1.99
N TYR A 526 -27.68 -1.45 -1.89
CA TYR A 526 -28.65 -1.97 -0.91
C TYR A 526 -28.19 -1.83 0.54
N PHE A 527 -26.89 -1.93 0.79
CA PHE A 527 -26.29 -1.63 2.08
C PHE A 527 -26.52 -0.16 2.47
N VAL A 528 -26.19 0.78 1.59
CA VAL A 528 -26.39 2.22 1.81
C VAL A 528 -27.86 2.54 2.01
N LEU A 529 -28.78 2.00 1.20
CA LEU A 529 -30.22 2.17 1.40
C LEU A 529 -30.68 1.65 2.77
N THR A 530 -30.13 0.53 3.22
CA THR A 530 -30.46 -0.02 4.54
C THR A 530 -29.93 0.85 5.67
N VAL A 531 -28.70 1.37 5.54
CA VAL A 531 -28.12 2.32 6.52
C VAL A 531 -28.95 3.60 6.56
N ILE A 532 -29.29 4.19 5.40
CA ILE A 532 -30.13 5.40 5.31
C ILE A 532 -31.49 5.14 5.96
N ALA A 533 -32.15 4.03 5.66
CA ALA A 533 -33.44 3.67 6.24
C ALA A 533 -33.35 3.55 7.78
N LEU A 534 -32.29 2.93 8.31
CA LEU A 534 -32.09 2.77 9.75
C LEU A 534 -31.79 4.10 10.45
N ILE A 535 -30.94 4.94 9.86
CA ILE A 535 -30.66 6.29 10.38
C ILE A 535 -31.95 7.10 10.38
N ALA A 536 -32.71 7.10 9.27
CA ALA A 536 -33.97 7.81 9.17
C ALA A 536 -34.96 7.36 10.27
N ARG A 537 -35.14 6.04 10.45
CA ARG A 537 -35.98 5.50 11.54
C ARG A 537 -35.49 5.93 12.92
N GLY A 538 -34.18 5.88 13.14
CA GLY A 538 -33.56 6.33 14.39
C GLY A 538 -33.90 7.77 14.69
N VAL A 539 -33.71 8.66 13.72
CA VAL A 539 -34.02 10.09 13.79
C VAL A 539 -35.52 10.34 14.01
N VAL A 540 -36.42 9.66 13.29
CA VAL A 540 -37.87 9.80 13.50
C VAL A 540 -38.27 9.36 14.91
N SER A 541 -37.78 8.21 15.36
CA SER A 541 -38.09 7.70 16.70
C SER A 541 -37.57 8.62 17.81
N TRP A 542 -36.39 9.21 17.61
CA TRP A 542 -35.81 10.23 18.48
C TRP A 542 -36.69 11.48 18.52
N ALA A 543 -37.07 12.02 17.36
CA ALA A 543 -37.90 13.21 17.25
C ALA A 543 -39.27 13.04 17.90
N GLN A 544 -39.92 11.89 17.68
CA GLN A 544 -41.20 11.55 18.30
C GLN A 544 -41.10 11.49 19.82
N ARG A 545 -40.09 10.79 20.37
CA ARG A 545 -39.88 10.69 21.83
C ARG A 545 -39.53 12.04 22.45
N ARG A 546 -38.78 12.89 21.73
CA ARG A 546 -38.43 14.23 22.17
C ARG A 546 -39.66 15.14 22.22
N ARG A 547 -40.53 15.09 21.20
CA ARG A 547 -41.83 15.79 21.21
C ARG A 547 -42.74 15.33 22.34
N LEU A 548 -42.75 14.02 22.62
CA LEU A 548 -43.56 13.42 23.69
C LEU A 548 -42.94 13.57 25.09
N GLY A 549 -41.79 14.25 25.24
CA GLY A 549 -41.10 14.40 26.53
C GLY A 549 -40.57 13.09 27.14
N THR A 550 -40.58 11.98 26.38
CA THR A 550 -40.18 10.63 26.84
C THR A 550 -38.76 10.25 26.39
N TRP A 551 -38.03 11.17 25.78
CA TRP A 551 -36.68 10.91 25.30
C TRP A 551 -35.69 10.77 26.45
N HIS A 552 -35.04 9.62 26.50
CA HIS A 552 -33.91 9.33 27.38
C HIS A 552 -32.69 8.98 26.51
N ARG A 553 -31.49 9.31 26.98
CA ARG A 553 -30.26 8.90 26.31
C ARG A 553 -30.22 7.35 26.27
N PRO A 554 -30.00 6.74 25.10
CA PRO A 554 -29.87 5.29 25.03
C PRO A 554 -28.60 4.86 25.76
N ASP A 555 -28.74 3.95 26.74
CA ASP A 555 -27.61 3.33 27.42
C ASP A 555 -27.07 2.18 26.54
N ILE A 556 -26.15 2.52 25.63
CA ILE A 556 -25.50 1.53 24.75
C ILE A 556 -24.22 1.07 25.45
N GLN A 557 -24.31 -0.04 26.17
CA GLN A 557 -23.13 -0.67 26.76
C GLN A 557 -22.42 -1.53 25.71
N LEU A 558 -21.16 -1.16 25.44
CA LEU A 558 -20.28 -1.89 24.53
C LEU A 558 -19.77 -3.16 25.21
N ASN A 559 -19.97 -4.30 24.56
CA ASN A 559 -19.46 -5.59 25.02
C ASN A 559 -18.09 -5.91 24.39
N ARG A 560 -17.48 -7.03 24.78
CA ARG A 560 -16.15 -7.44 24.28
C ARG A 560 -16.08 -7.63 22.76
N LEU A 561 -17.14 -8.15 22.13
CA LEU A 561 -17.19 -8.27 20.67
C LEU A 561 -17.27 -6.87 20.02
N ASP A 562 -18.07 -5.95 20.57
CA ASP A 562 -18.16 -4.58 20.06
C ASP A 562 -16.76 -3.91 20.07
N TRP A 563 -16.00 -4.05 21.16
CA TRP A 563 -14.63 -3.54 21.26
C TRP A 563 -13.67 -4.20 20.27
N LEU A 564 -13.80 -5.50 20.01
CA LEU A 564 -12.99 -6.21 19.00
C LEU A 564 -13.30 -5.71 17.59
N VAL A 565 -14.57 -5.44 17.26
CA VAL A 565 -14.95 -4.84 15.97
C VAL A 565 -14.33 -3.46 15.82
N LEU A 566 -14.41 -2.61 16.85
CA LEU A 566 -13.80 -1.28 16.81
C LEU A 566 -12.28 -1.33 16.70
N ALA A 567 -11.63 -2.24 17.45
CA ALA A 567 -10.19 -2.45 17.36
C ALA A 567 -9.77 -2.93 15.96
N PHE A 568 -10.54 -3.82 15.35
CA PHE A 568 -10.30 -4.31 14.00
C PHE A 568 -10.35 -3.18 12.96
N VAL A 569 -11.40 -2.34 13.02
CA VAL A 569 -11.53 -1.16 12.15
C VAL A 569 -10.38 -0.18 12.39
N ALA A 570 -9.99 0.05 13.64
CA ALA A 570 -8.88 0.96 13.98
C ALA A 570 -7.53 0.46 13.44
N VAL A 571 -7.22 -0.84 13.60
CA VAL A 571 -5.99 -1.44 13.05
C VAL A 571 -6.00 -1.35 11.52
N ALA A 572 -7.13 -1.61 10.88
CA ALA A 572 -7.30 -1.47 9.43
C ALA A 572 -7.09 -0.02 8.95
N LEU A 573 -7.62 0.97 9.68
CA LEU A 573 -7.38 2.40 9.37
C LEU A 573 -5.91 2.78 9.52
N VAL A 574 -5.27 2.34 10.60
CA VAL A 574 -3.84 2.60 10.83
C VAL A 574 -2.98 1.96 9.74
N SER A 575 -3.40 0.81 9.20
CA SER A 575 -2.69 0.15 8.11
C SER A 575 -2.57 0.95 6.80
N LEU A 576 -3.43 1.96 6.60
CA LEU A 576 -3.32 2.88 5.46
C LEU A 576 -2.06 3.75 5.52
N SER A 577 -1.51 3.98 6.71
CA SER A 577 -0.33 4.86 6.88
C SER A 577 0.96 4.30 6.26
N TRP A 578 1.00 3.00 5.95
CA TRP A 578 2.13 2.34 5.28
C TRP A 578 1.73 1.59 4.00
N ALA A 579 0.48 1.73 3.55
CA ALA A 579 0.05 1.15 2.29
C ALA A 579 0.60 1.96 1.11
N GLU A 580 1.22 1.28 0.15
CA GLU A 580 1.82 1.90 -1.04
C GLU A 580 0.77 2.25 -2.09
N PHE A 581 -0.15 1.30 -2.35
CA PHE A 581 -1.25 1.42 -3.30
C PHE A 581 -2.53 1.89 -2.60
N TRP A 582 -2.60 3.20 -2.32
CA TRP A 582 -3.70 3.84 -1.57
C TRP A 582 -5.12 3.62 -2.13
N PRO A 583 -5.37 3.74 -3.45
CA PRO A 583 -6.71 3.52 -4.00
C PRO A 583 -7.25 2.11 -3.72
N GLN A 584 -6.37 1.11 -3.77
CA GLN A 584 -6.66 -0.29 -3.49
C GLN A 584 -6.92 -0.52 -2.01
N ALA A 585 -6.03 -0.01 -1.15
CA ALA A 585 -6.15 -0.13 0.30
C ALA A 585 -7.45 0.52 0.83
N THR A 586 -7.79 1.72 0.36
CA THR A 586 -9.01 2.44 0.76
C THR A 586 -10.28 1.73 0.29
N ARG A 587 -10.28 1.16 -0.93
CA ARG A 587 -11.39 0.32 -1.40
C ARG A 587 -11.57 -0.90 -0.51
N GLN A 588 -10.51 -1.65 -0.22
CA GLN A 588 -10.59 -2.86 0.62
C GLN A 588 -11.01 -2.51 2.06
N LEU A 589 -10.50 -1.43 2.63
CA LEU A 589 -10.95 -0.89 3.91
C LEU A 589 -12.48 -0.66 3.90
N ARG A 590 -13.00 0.00 2.88
CA ARG A 590 -14.44 0.30 2.79
C ARG A 590 -15.27 -0.99 2.71
N VAL A 591 -15.02 -1.82 1.71
CA VAL A 591 -15.92 -2.93 1.31
C VAL A 591 -15.71 -4.22 2.11
N VAL A 592 -14.51 -4.44 2.67
CA VAL A 592 -14.17 -5.66 3.43
C VAL A 592 -14.12 -5.40 4.93
N ILE A 593 -13.92 -4.16 5.38
CA ILE A 593 -13.79 -3.84 6.83
C ILE A 593 -14.97 -3.01 7.32
N ILE A 594 -15.17 -1.80 6.79
CA ILE A 594 -16.13 -0.83 7.32
C ILE A 594 -17.57 -1.27 7.08
N GLU A 595 -17.93 -1.65 5.85
CA GLU A 595 -19.31 -2.04 5.52
C GLU A 595 -19.74 -3.31 6.30
N PRO A 596 -18.95 -4.40 6.36
CA PRO A 596 -19.31 -5.57 7.16
C PRO A 596 -19.32 -5.29 8.68
N ALA A 597 -18.40 -4.48 9.21
CA ALA A 597 -18.42 -4.07 10.61
C ALA A 597 -19.67 -3.23 10.94
N THR A 598 -20.07 -2.34 10.03
CA THR A 598 -21.31 -1.56 10.16
C THR A 598 -22.52 -2.49 10.11
N PHE A 599 -22.51 -3.51 9.23
CA PHE A 599 -23.56 -4.52 9.17
C PHE A 599 -23.71 -5.29 10.49
N TYR A 600 -22.61 -5.62 11.16
CA TYR A 600 -22.63 -6.15 12.53
C TYR A 600 -23.33 -5.18 13.50
N PHE A 601 -22.98 -3.90 13.49
CA PHE A 601 -23.62 -2.90 14.35
C PHE A 601 -25.11 -2.71 14.03
N MET A 602 -25.53 -2.83 12.77
CA MET A 602 -26.94 -2.82 12.39
C MET A 602 -27.70 -3.96 13.07
N ILE A 603 -27.19 -5.19 12.99
CA ILE A 603 -27.78 -6.35 13.68
C ILE A 603 -27.78 -6.12 15.20
N ARG A 604 -26.67 -5.62 15.77
CA ARG A 604 -26.46 -5.37 17.20
C ARG A 604 -27.32 -4.25 17.79
N LEU A 605 -27.76 -3.28 16.98
CA LEU A 605 -28.56 -2.14 17.45
C LEU A 605 -30.07 -2.32 17.16
N MET A 606 -30.43 -3.05 16.11
CA MET A 606 -31.84 -3.30 15.75
C MET A 606 -32.59 -4.24 16.69
N ARG A 607 -33.79 -3.86 17.16
CA ARG A 607 -34.65 -4.77 17.92
C ARG A 607 -35.15 -5.92 17.03
N LEU A 608 -34.45 -7.05 17.07
CA LEU A 608 -34.75 -8.25 16.31
C LEU A 608 -35.39 -9.29 17.22
N GLU A 609 -36.50 -9.86 16.78
CA GLU A 609 -37.14 -11.00 17.43
C GLU A 609 -36.42 -12.29 17.06
N ARG A 610 -36.68 -13.37 17.82
CA ARG A 610 -36.10 -14.70 17.53
C ARG A 610 -36.44 -15.20 16.13
N ARG A 611 -37.63 -14.85 15.63
CA ARG A 611 -38.05 -15.13 14.26
C ARG A 611 -37.21 -14.39 13.23
N ASP A 612 -36.82 -13.15 13.49
CA ASP A 612 -35.99 -12.38 12.56
C ASP A 612 -34.59 -12.99 12.41
N LEU A 613 -34.02 -13.48 13.52
CA LEU A 613 -32.74 -14.21 13.50
C LEU A 613 -32.81 -15.47 12.62
N LEU A 614 -33.95 -16.18 12.64
CA LEU A 614 -34.18 -17.29 11.72
C LEU A 614 -34.27 -16.84 10.27
N TRP A 615 -34.94 -15.72 9.99
CA TRP A 615 -35.06 -15.20 8.62
C TRP A 615 -33.71 -14.79 8.04
N LEU A 616 -32.80 -14.24 8.85
CA LEU A 616 -31.43 -13.96 8.44
C LEU A 616 -30.65 -15.26 8.13
N ALA A 617 -30.81 -16.30 8.97
CA ALA A 617 -30.22 -17.62 8.72
C ALA A 617 -30.81 -18.32 7.48
N ASP A 618 -32.13 -18.20 7.28
CA ASP A 618 -32.85 -18.69 6.10
C ASP A 618 -32.34 -18.00 4.84
N THR A 619 -32.10 -16.69 4.92
CA THR A 619 -31.56 -15.92 3.79
C THR A 619 -30.16 -16.39 3.42
N LEU A 620 -29.30 -16.69 4.40
CA LEU A 620 -27.97 -17.23 4.14
C LEU A 620 -28.06 -18.58 3.40
N VAL A 621 -28.89 -19.51 3.89
CA VAL A 621 -29.10 -20.83 3.25
C VAL A 621 -29.71 -20.68 1.86
N PHE A 622 -30.72 -19.83 1.70
CA PHE A 622 -31.35 -19.54 0.42
C PHE A 622 -30.36 -18.96 -0.59
N THR A 623 -29.50 -18.04 -0.16
CA THR A 623 -28.46 -17.45 -1.00
C THR A 623 -27.48 -18.53 -1.46
N GLY A 624 -27.05 -19.42 -0.56
CA GLY A 624 -26.25 -20.59 -0.93
C GLY A 624 -26.94 -21.49 -1.94
N VAL A 625 -28.25 -21.75 -1.78
CA VAL A 625 -29.02 -22.55 -2.74
C VAL A 625 -29.09 -21.86 -4.11
N ALA A 626 -29.28 -20.54 -4.16
CA ALA A 626 -29.26 -19.81 -5.43
C ALA A 626 -27.93 -19.98 -6.18
N ILE A 627 -26.81 -19.81 -5.47
CA ILE A 627 -25.46 -20.02 -6.03
C ILE A 627 -25.25 -21.46 -6.49
N ALA A 628 -25.71 -22.43 -5.69
CA ALA A 628 -25.61 -23.85 -6.01
C ALA A 628 -26.45 -24.19 -7.26
N VAL A 629 -27.68 -23.69 -7.37
CA VAL A 629 -28.55 -23.92 -8.52
C VAL A 629 -27.99 -23.28 -9.79
N ILE A 630 -27.50 -22.03 -9.72
CA ILE A 630 -26.84 -21.37 -10.86
C ILE A 630 -25.62 -22.19 -11.31
N GLY A 631 -24.79 -22.64 -10.36
CA GLY A 631 -23.63 -23.47 -10.65
C GLY A 631 -24.00 -24.83 -11.24
N LEU A 632 -25.01 -25.52 -10.71
CA LEU A 632 -25.48 -26.82 -11.21
C LEU A 632 -26.08 -26.69 -12.61
N TYR A 633 -26.86 -25.64 -12.86
CA TYR A 633 -27.40 -25.34 -14.19
C TYR A 633 -26.27 -25.09 -15.19
N GLY A 634 -25.31 -24.23 -14.85
CA GLY A 634 -24.15 -23.97 -15.71
C GLY A 634 -23.23 -25.18 -15.89
N TYR A 635 -23.15 -26.08 -14.90
CA TYR A 635 -22.42 -27.34 -15.00
C TYR A 635 -23.06 -28.30 -16.02
N ILE A 636 -24.40 -28.34 -16.07
CA ILE A 636 -25.15 -29.15 -17.04
C ILE A 636 -25.04 -28.56 -18.46
N MET A 637 -25.13 -27.23 -18.59
CA MET A 637 -25.08 -26.55 -19.90
C MET A 637 -23.66 -26.42 -20.47
N GLY A 638 -22.63 -26.44 -19.62
CA GLY A 638 -21.22 -26.27 -20.00
C GLY A 638 -20.69 -24.84 -19.85
N ASP A 639 -21.54 -23.85 -19.54
CA ASP A 639 -21.18 -22.42 -19.51
C ASP A 639 -20.53 -21.94 -18.19
N SER A 640 -20.66 -22.70 -17.08
CA SER A 640 -20.07 -22.35 -15.78
C SER A 640 -19.16 -23.46 -15.26
N VAL A 641 -18.24 -23.85 -16.14
CA VAL A 641 -17.30 -24.94 -15.92
C VAL A 641 -15.90 -24.47 -16.27
N VAL A 642 -14.93 -24.79 -15.41
CA VAL A 642 -13.50 -24.77 -15.79
C VAL A 642 -13.07 -26.22 -15.97
N ASP A 643 -12.47 -26.51 -17.12
CA ASP A 643 -11.84 -27.80 -17.37
C ASP A 643 -10.53 -27.88 -16.58
N ALA A 644 -10.38 -28.93 -15.78
CA ALA A 644 -9.10 -29.26 -15.14
C ALA A 644 -8.07 -29.67 -16.22
N GLU A 645 -6.77 -29.67 -15.87
CA GLU A 645 -5.68 -30.17 -16.75
C GLU A 645 -5.93 -31.58 -17.33
N ASN A 646 -6.78 -32.39 -16.68
CA ASN A 646 -7.16 -33.73 -17.14
C ASN A 646 -8.53 -33.78 -17.86
N GLY A 647 -9.09 -32.63 -18.25
CA GLY A 647 -10.41 -32.53 -18.91
C GLY A 647 -11.63 -32.74 -17.99
N ALA A 648 -11.44 -32.75 -16.67
CA ALA A 648 -12.53 -32.94 -15.71
C ALA A 648 -13.25 -31.61 -15.41
N ARG A 649 -14.57 -31.58 -15.62
CA ARG A 649 -15.42 -30.40 -15.39
C ARG A 649 -15.52 -30.04 -13.90
N ARG A 650 -15.35 -28.75 -13.57
CA ARG A 650 -15.49 -28.22 -12.19
C ARG A 650 -16.52 -27.10 -12.12
N LEU A 651 -17.40 -27.16 -11.14
CA LEU A 651 -18.43 -26.14 -10.90
C LEU A 651 -17.82 -24.87 -10.29
N ILE A 652 -17.93 -23.72 -10.98
CA ILE A 652 -17.43 -22.41 -10.53
C ILE A 652 -18.53 -21.41 -10.11
N SER A 653 -19.77 -21.62 -10.57
CA SER A 653 -20.89 -20.70 -10.35
C SER A 653 -20.49 -19.22 -10.62
N VAL A 654 -20.95 -18.28 -9.79
CA VAL A 654 -20.69 -16.84 -9.94
C VAL A 654 -19.30 -16.36 -9.50
N TYR A 655 -18.44 -17.25 -9.00
CA TYR A 655 -17.15 -16.87 -8.39
C TYR A 655 -15.94 -17.02 -9.30
N GLY A 656 -16.11 -17.56 -10.52
CA GLY A 656 -15.01 -17.79 -11.47
C GLY A 656 -13.99 -18.84 -11.02
N SER A 657 -14.05 -19.32 -9.77
CA SER A 657 -13.17 -20.36 -9.22
C SER A 657 -13.97 -21.37 -8.38
N PRO A 658 -13.62 -22.67 -8.43
CA PRO A 658 -14.34 -23.68 -7.64
C PRO A 658 -14.11 -23.56 -6.14
N ASN A 659 -12.98 -22.97 -5.72
CA ASN A 659 -12.70 -22.68 -4.32
C ASN A 659 -13.61 -21.60 -3.76
N GLY A 660 -13.93 -20.56 -4.54
CA GLY A 660 -14.90 -19.53 -4.14
C GLY A 660 -16.26 -20.13 -3.81
N VAL A 661 -16.73 -21.10 -4.60
CA VAL A 661 -17.97 -21.85 -4.33
C VAL A 661 -17.86 -22.62 -3.01
N GLY A 662 -16.79 -23.37 -2.82
CA GLY A 662 -16.56 -24.16 -1.61
C GLY A 662 -16.54 -23.30 -0.35
N LEU A 663 -15.88 -22.13 -0.41
CA LEU A 663 -15.76 -21.17 0.71
C LEU A 663 -17.10 -20.60 1.17
N TYR A 664 -18.02 -20.33 0.25
CA TYR A 664 -19.33 -19.77 0.59
C TYR A 664 -20.36 -20.84 0.96
N LEU A 665 -20.47 -21.91 0.16
CA LEU A 665 -21.45 -22.97 0.40
C LEU A 665 -21.11 -23.81 1.65
N GLY A 666 -19.83 -24.00 1.96
CA GLY A 666 -19.36 -24.64 3.20
C GLY A 666 -19.87 -23.95 4.46
N ARG A 667 -20.02 -22.61 4.42
CA ARG A 667 -20.58 -21.80 5.52
C ARG A 667 -22.10 -21.88 5.63
N CYS A 668 -22.80 -22.26 4.56
CA CYS A 668 -24.26 -22.38 4.52
C CYS A 668 -24.74 -23.76 5.01
N LEU A 669 -23.99 -24.82 4.67
CA LEU A 669 -24.33 -26.22 4.99
C LEU A 669 -24.62 -26.49 6.47
N PRO A 670 -23.85 -25.96 7.45
CA PRO A 670 -24.11 -26.14 8.87
C PRO A 670 -25.49 -25.65 9.33
N PHE A 671 -26.01 -24.57 8.73
CA PHE A 671 -27.36 -24.07 9.04
C PHE A 671 -28.44 -25.03 8.53
N ALA A 672 -28.28 -25.52 7.29
CA ALA A 672 -29.17 -26.55 6.73
C ALA A 672 -29.14 -27.84 7.58
N LEU A 673 -27.96 -28.26 8.04
CA LEU A 673 -27.80 -29.40 8.96
C LEU A 673 -28.53 -29.14 10.29
N GLY A 674 -28.37 -27.95 10.88
CA GLY A 674 -29.11 -27.55 12.07
C GLY A 674 -30.63 -27.69 11.90
N PHE A 675 -31.17 -27.23 10.76
CA PHE A 675 -32.59 -27.36 10.43
C PHE A 675 -33.05 -28.81 10.38
N VAL A 676 -32.27 -29.70 9.76
CA VAL A 676 -32.59 -31.14 9.67
C VAL A 676 -32.53 -31.82 11.03
N LEU A 677 -31.53 -31.50 11.86
CA LEU A 677 -31.33 -32.16 13.15
C LEU A 677 -32.35 -31.72 14.22
N MET A 678 -32.79 -30.47 14.18
CA MET A 678 -33.60 -29.87 15.26
C MET A 678 -35.09 -29.72 14.91
N SER A 679 -35.45 -29.74 13.64
CA SER A 679 -36.87 -29.63 13.23
C SER A 679 -37.57 -30.99 13.28
N ARG A 680 -38.87 -30.98 13.58
CA ARG A 680 -39.71 -32.19 13.52
C ARG A 680 -39.67 -32.76 12.09
N ARG A 681 -39.40 -34.07 11.97
CA ARG A 681 -39.41 -34.79 10.69
C ARG A 681 -40.75 -34.58 9.98
N GLY A 682 -40.71 -34.22 8.69
CA GLY A 682 -41.89 -33.88 7.89
C GLY A 682 -42.41 -32.45 8.03
N SER A 683 -41.84 -31.62 8.92
CA SER A 683 -42.13 -30.18 8.92
C SER A 683 -41.52 -29.48 7.70
N TRP A 684 -42.09 -28.35 7.30
CA TRP A 684 -41.53 -27.48 6.24
C TRP A 684 -40.04 -27.19 6.48
N ARG A 685 -39.65 -26.88 7.73
CA ARG A 685 -38.26 -26.54 8.06
C ARG A 685 -37.31 -27.72 7.89
N TRP A 686 -37.76 -28.93 8.27
CA TRP A 686 -37.01 -30.16 8.04
C TRP A 686 -36.82 -30.42 6.54
N LEU A 687 -37.90 -30.28 5.75
CA LEU A 687 -37.86 -30.45 4.30
C LEU A 687 -36.95 -29.41 3.63
N TYR A 688 -37.08 -28.14 4.01
CA TYR A 688 -36.25 -27.04 3.52
C TYR A 688 -34.77 -27.28 3.82
N GLY A 689 -34.43 -27.68 5.05
CA GLY A 689 -33.06 -28.03 5.43
C GLY A 689 -32.52 -29.24 4.65
N ALA A 690 -33.32 -30.29 4.48
CA ALA A 690 -32.90 -31.51 3.78
C ALA A 690 -32.68 -31.25 2.28
N LEU A 691 -33.61 -30.55 1.62
CA LEU A 691 -33.50 -30.23 0.20
C LEU A 691 -32.36 -29.25 -0.05
N SER A 692 -32.31 -28.14 0.70
CA SER A 692 -31.24 -27.14 0.57
C SER A 692 -29.88 -27.76 0.86
N GLY A 693 -29.76 -28.53 1.95
CA GLY A 693 -28.53 -29.22 2.32
C GLY A 693 -28.04 -30.19 1.25
N SER A 694 -28.96 -30.93 0.59
CA SER A 694 -28.62 -31.85 -0.50
C SER A 694 -28.10 -31.11 -1.73
N ILE A 695 -28.76 -30.02 -2.13
CA ILE A 695 -28.36 -29.18 -3.27
C ILE A 695 -26.99 -28.54 -3.01
N LEU A 696 -26.81 -27.96 -1.81
CA LEU A 696 -25.55 -27.34 -1.40
C LEU A 696 -24.40 -28.35 -1.39
N LEU A 697 -24.62 -29.54 -0.81
CA LEU A 697 -23.61 -30.59 -0.71
C LEU A 697 -23.20 -31.07 -2.10
N LEU A 698 -24.17 -31.32 -3.00
CA LEU A 698 -23.90 -31.72 -4.37
C LEU A 698 -23.04 -30.67 -5.10
N ALA A 699 -23.38 -29.39 -4.98
CA ALA A 699 -22.62 -28.31 -5.62
C ALA A 699 -21.18 -28.19 -5.05
N VAL A 700 -20.98 -28.35 -3.74
CA VAL A 700 -19.64 -28.37 -3.14
C VAL A 700 -18.81 -29.58 -3.61
N LEU A 701 -19.42 -30.75 -3.74
CA LEU A 701 -18.72 -31.93 -4.24
C LEU A 701 -18.33 -31.77 -5.73
N LEU A 702 -19.22 -31.19 -6.55
CA LEU A 702 -18.96 -30.92 -7.97
C LEU A 702 -18.00 -29.74 -8.22
N SER A 703 -17.81 -28.84 -7.24
CA SER A 703 -16.75 -27.83 -7.33
C SER A 703 -15.36 -28.46 -7.20
N GLN A 704 -15.27 -29.65 -6.59
CA GLN A 704 -14.00 -30.35 -6.34
C GLN A 704 -12.99 -29.46 -5.60
N SER A 705 -13.47 -28.55 -4.74
CA SER A 705 -12.59 -27.72 -3.91
C SER A 705 -11.99 -28.57 -2.79
N ARG A 706 -10.68 -28.87 -2.90
CA ARG A 706 -9.94 -29.69 -1.92
C ARG A 706 -10.04 -29.12 -0.50
N GLY A 707 -9.90 -27.79 -0.36
CA GLY A 707 -10.02 -27.11 0.94
C GLY A 707 -11.40 -27.26 1.57
N ALA A 708 -12.47 -27.11 0.78
CA ALA A 708 -13.84 -27.31 1.27
C ALA A 708 -14.09 -28.77 1.68
N ILE A 709 -13.74 -29.72 0.83
CA ILE A 709 -14.10 -31.13 1.01
C ILE A 709 -13.28 -31.79 2.13
N LEU A 710 -11.99 -31.47 2.26
CA LEU A 710 -11.07 -32.16 3.15
C LEU A 710 -10.89 -31.47 4.51
N LEU A 711 -11.11 -30.15 4.58
CA LEU A 711 -10.88 -29.38 5.81
C LEU A 711 -12.15 -28.67 6.26
N GLY A 712 -12.79 -27.90 5.37
CA GLY A 712 -13.99 -27.10 5.68
C GLY A 712 -15.18 -27.93 6.17
N LEU A 713 -15.73 -28.79 5.31
CA LEU A 713 -16.89 -29.64 5.60
C LEU A 713 -16.66 -30.58 6.79
N PRO A 714 -15.51 -31.28 6.92
CA PRO A 714 -15.24 -32.09 8.10
C PRO A 714 -15.22 -31.27 9.38
N ALA A 715 -14.55 -30.10 9.40
CA ALA A 715 -14.51 -29.22 10.56
C ALA A 715 -15.92 -28.74 10.93
N ALA A 716 -16.70 -28.27 9.94
CA ALA A 716 -18.10 -27.89 10.11
C ALA A 716 -18.94 -29.01 10.73
N LEU A 717 -18.86 -30.22 10.18
CA LEU A 717 -19.65 -31.37 10.60
C LEU A 717 -19.27 -31.84 12.01
N ILE A 718 -17.97 -31.94 12.30
CA ILE A 718 -17.47 -32.33 13.62
C ILE A 718 -17.96 -31.33 14.67
N VAL A 719 -17.78 -30.03 14.43
CA VAL A 719 -18.21 -28.98 15.38
C VAL A 719 -19.73 -28.95 15.51
N ALA A 720 -20.48 -29.04 14.42
CA ALA A 720 -21.95 -29.09 14.44
C ALA A 720 -22.47 -30.25 15.30
N LEU A 721 -21.94 -31.47 15.12
CA LEU A 721 -22.31 -32.66 15.89
C LEU A 721 -21.87 -32.54 17.35
N LEU A 722 -20.68 -31.97 17.60
CA LEU A 722 -20.23 -31.67 18.95
C LEU A 722 -21.20 -30.71 19.62
N ILE A 723 -21.64 -29.62 18.99
CA ILE A 723 -22.65 -28.68 19.53
C ILE A 723 -23.99 -29.39 19.78
N TRP A 724 -24.43 -30.26 18.88
CA TRP A 724 -25.69 -30.99 19.02
C TRP A 724 -25.70 -32.00 20.18
N ARG A 725 -24.70 -32.89 20.30
CA ARG A 725 -24.71 -34.03 21.26
C ARG A 725 -23.65 -33.98 22.37
N GLY A 726 -22.72 -33.05 22.31
CA GLY A 726 -21.70 -32.85 23.35
C GLY A 726 -20.75 -34.02 23.44
N ARG A 727 -20.44 -34.49 24.65
CA ARG A 727 -19.56 -35.67 24.83
C ARG A 727 -20.13 -36.95 24.22
N ARG A 728 -21.45 -37.03 24.00
CA ARG A 728 -22.09 -38.16 23.31
C ARG A 728 -21.93 -38.10 21.78
N ALA A 729 -21.28 -37.06 21.26
CA ALA A 729 -21.04 -36.91 19.83
C ALA A 729 -19.93 -37.81 19.28
N VAL A 730 -19.15 -38.52 20.12
CA VAL A 730 -18.04 -39.38 19.66
C VAL A 730 -18.50 -40.43 18.65
N ARG A 731 -19.61 -41.15 18.93
CA ARG A 731 -20.19 -42.14 18.01
C ARG A 731 -20.69 -41.53 16.68
N PRO A 732 -21.55 -40.49 16.68
CA PRO A 732 -22.02 -39.90 15.43
C PRO A 732 -20.92 -39.15 14.67
N VAL A 733 -19.91 -38.59 15.33
CA VAL A 733 -18.73 -38.03 14.66
C VAL A 733 -17.93 -39.13 13.99
N GLY A 734 -17.66 -40.24 14.68
CA GLY A 734 -16.99 -41.41 14.07
C GLY A 734 -17.77 -41.95 12.87
N LEU A 735 -19.08 -42.11 12.99
CA LEU A 735 -19.95 -42.53 11.88
C LEU A 735 -19.99 -41.52 10.74
N ALA A 736 -19.98 -40.22 11.04
CA ALA A 736 -19.99 -39.15 10.04
C ALA A 736 -18.66 -39.08 9.28
N VAL A 737 -17.53 -39.25 9.97
CA VAL A 737 -16.19 -39.34 9.34
C VAL A 737 -16.11 -40.59 8.48
N ILE A 738 -16.55 -41.75 8.98
CA ILE A 738 -16.61 -42.99 8.18
C ILE A 738 -17.52 -42.81 6.97
N GLY A 739 -18.71 -42.23 7.14
CA GLY A 739 -19.64 -41.95 6.05
C GLY A 739 -19.06 -41.00 5.02
N LEU A 740 -18.35 -39.96 5.45
CA LEU A 740 -17.64 -39.06 4.55
C LEU A 740 -16.56 -39.81 3.78
N LEU A 741 -15.74 -40.64 4.44
CA LEU A 741 -14.72 -41.46 3.76
C LEU A 741 -15.35 -42.44 2.76
N ILE A 742 -16.46 -43.09 3.11
CA ILE A 742 -17.21 -43.97 2.21
C ILE A 742 -17.71 -43.23 0.97
N VAL A 743 -18.08 -41.95 1.09
CA VAL A 743 -18.50 -41.12 -0.06
C VAL A 743 -17.28 -40.63 -0.85
N LEU A 744 -16.20 -40.24 -0.16
CA LEU A 744 -15.00 -39.69 -0.78
C LEU A 744 -14.19 -40.72 -1.55
N ILE A 745 -14.13 -41.98 -1.11
CA ILE A 745 -13.33 -43.04 -1.77
C ILE A 745 -13.84 -43.36 -3.19
N PRO A 746 -15.14 -43.65 -3.43
CA PRO A 746 -15.67 -43.82 -4.78
C PRO A 746 -15.57 -42.53 -5.59
N LEU A 747 -15.77 -41.38 -4.94
CA LEU A 747 -15.71 -40.08 -5.60
C LEU A 747 -14.29 -39.72 -6.05
N SER A 748 -13.25 -40.09 -5.29
CA SER A 748 -11.85 -39.92 -5.68
C SER A 748 -11.43 -40.82 -6.84
N LEU A 749 -12.10 -41.97 -6.98
CA LEU A 749 -11.92 -42.84 -8.15
C LEU A 749 -12.65 -42.30 -9.39
N ALA A 750 -13.78 -41.61 -9.21
CA ALA A 750 -14.55 -41.00 -10.29
C ALA A 750 -14.01 -39.63 -10.74
N LEU A 751 -13.31 -38.90 -9.86
CA LEU A 751 -12.80 -37.56 -10.11
C LEU A 751 -11.27 -37.54 -9.98
N PRO A 752 -10.51 -37.53 -11.10
CA PRO A 752 -9.05 -37.72 -11.13
C PRO A 752 -8.26 -36.79 -10.19
N ARG A 753 -8.70 -35.53 -10.01
CA ARG A 753 -8.03 -34.56 -9.13
C ARG A 753 -8.25 -34.78 -7.63
N LEU A 754 -9.26 -35.55 -7.23
CA LEU A 754 -9.43 -36.01 -5.84
C LEU A 754 -8.55 -37.24 -5.54
N GLY A 755 -7.96 -37.89 -6.54
CA GLY A 755 -6.93 -38.92 -6.34
C GLY A 755 -5.55 -38.32 -6.05
N ASP A 756 -5.24 -37.17 -6.64
CA ASP A 756 -4.01 -36.40 -6.43
C ASP A 756 -4.08 -35.51 -5.16
N LEU A 757 -4.37 -36.14 -4.02
CA LEU A 757 -4.60 -35.45 -2.73
C LEU A 757 -3.35 -34.77 -2.14
N PHE A 758 -2.15 -35.13 -2.63
CA PHE A 758 -0.86 -34.73 -2.06
C PHE A 758 0.16 -34.18 -3.09
N GLY A 759 -0.23 -33.93 -4.35
CA GLY A 759 0.66 -33.45 -5.42
C GLY A 759 0.78 -31.92 -5.57
N ASP A 760 0.90 -31.46 -6.82
CA ASP A 760 1.41 -30.13 -7.25
C ASP A 760 0.78 -28.91 -6.57
N THR A 761 -0.51 -28.96 -6.24
CA THR A 761 -1.21 -27.84 -5.56
C THR A 761 -0.68 -27.57 -4.14
N LEU A 762 -0.19 -28.60 -3.44
CA LEU A 762 0.41 -28.41 -2.12
C LEU A 762 1.79 -27.77 -2.24
N ASP A 763 2.55 -28.19 -3.25
CA ASP A 763 3.89 -27.69 -3.54
C ASP A 763 3.85 -26.20 -3.87
N PHE A 764 2.92 -25.81 -4.73
CA PHE A 764 2.60 -24.42 -5.00
C PHE A 764 2.32 -23.59 -3.73
N ARG A 765 1.42 -24.07 -2.85
CA ARG A 765 1.10 -23.36 -1.60
C ARG A 765 2.30 -23.22 -0.68
N ARG A 766 3.22 -24.19 -0.65
CA ARG A 766 4.45 -24.10 0.14
C ARG A 766 5.33 -22.95 -0.35
N HIS A 767 5.47 -22.76 -1.66
CA HIS A 767 6.19 -21.63 -2.22
C HIS A 767 5.52 -20.30 -1.85
N LEU A 768 4.20 -20.19 -2.01
CA LEU A 768 3.45 -18.99 -1.65
C LEU A 768 3.56 -18.64 -0.16
N TRP A 769 3.47 -19.63 0.73
CA TRP A 769 3.62 -19.42 2.17
C TRP A 769 5.04 -19.02 2.54
N TYR A 770 6.05 -19.60 1.89
CA TYR A 770 7.43 -19.18 2.08
C TYR A 770 7.62 -17.71 1.69
N SER A 771 7.15 -17.29 0.52
CA SER A 771 7.15 -15.89 0.08
C SER A 771 6.44 -14.96 1.06
N SER A 772 5.29 -15.40 1.56
CA SER A 772 4.51 -14.64 2.55
C SER A 772 5.23 -14.50 3.89
N VAL A 773 5.94 -15.54 4.34
CA VAL A 773 6.75 -15.49 5.56
C VAL A 773 7.96 -14.57 5.39
N ARG A 774 8.66 -14.61 4.24
CA ARG A 774 9.77 -13.68 3.96
C ARG A 774 9.32 -12.21 3.96
N LEU A 775 8.15 -11.93 3.39
CA LEU A 775 7.52 -10.61 3.48
C LEU A 775 7.23 -10.21 4.93
N ILE A 776 6.73 -11.13 5.76
CA ILE A 776 6.45 -10.88 7.18
C ILE A 776 7.74 -10.68 7.99
N GLU A 777 8.83 -11.39 7.67
CA GLU A 777 10.13 -11.22 8.33
C GLU A 777 10.70 -9.81 8.13
N GLU A 778 10.51 -9.22 6.95
CA GLU A 778 10.88 -7.82 6.70
C GLU A 778 9.92 -6.82 7.38
N ARG A 779 8.64 -7.18 7.55
CA ARG A 779 7.62 -6.27 8.11
C ARG A 779 6.74 -6.94 9.18
N PRO A 780 7.32 -7.36 10.33
CA PRO A 780 6.60 -8.19 11.30
C PRO A 780 5.49 -7.42 12.03
N LEU A 781 5.68 -6.12 12.28
CA LEU A 781 4.71 -5.33 13.03
C LEU A 781 3.54 -4.85 12.17
N THR A 782 3.84 -4.37 10.96
CA THR A 782 2.90 -3.66 10.09
C THR A 782 2.29 -4.56 9.02
N GLY A 783 2.96 -5.65 8.64
CA GLY A 783 2.71 -6.28 7.34
C GLY A 783 2.98 -5.28 6.21
N VAL A 784 2.31 -5.48 5.07
CA VAL A 784 2.36 -4.56 3.92
C VAL A 784 1.14 -3.65 3.85
N GLY A 785 0.07 -3.93 4.60
CA GLY A 785 -1.16 -3.14 4.58
C GLY A 785 -2.25 -3.77 3.71
N LEU A 786 -3.46 -3.19 3.76
CA LEU A 786 -4.64 -3.69 3.05
C LEU A 786 -4.44 -3.70 1.53
N ASP A 787 -4.74 -4.83 0.90
CA ASP A 787 -4.75 -5.03 -0.56
C ASP A 787 -3.38 -4.84 -1.25
N GLN A 788 -2.29 -5.01 -0.50
CA GLN A 788 -0.92 -4.80 -1.01
C GLN A 788 -0.23 -6.08 -1.48
N PHE A 789 -0.69 -7.26 -1.02
CA PHE A 789 0.04 -8.51 -1.23
C PHE A 789 0.32 -8.84 -2.69
N LEU A 790 -0.64 -8.62 -3.60
CA LEU A 790 -0.46 -8.85 -5.04
C LEU A 790 0.80 -8.17 -5.59
N TYR A 791 0.96 -6.89 -5.24
CA TYR A 791 2.01 -6.02 -5.74
C TYR A 791 3.37 -6.48 -5.22
N TRP A 792 3.47 -6.76 -3.91
CA TRP A 792 4.69 -7.23 -3.28
C TRP A 792 5.06 -8.66 -3.69
N TYR A 793 4.07 -9.54 -3.80
CA TYR A 793 4.29 -10.91 -4.23
C TYR A 793 4.90 -10.94 -5.64
N ARG A 794 4.21 -10.35 -6.63
CA ARG A 794 4.65 -10.43 -8.03
C ARG A 794 5.92 -9.68 -8.38
N SER A 795 6.33 -8.72 -7.54
CA SER A 795 7.43 -7.80 -7.83
C SER A 795 8.59 -7.88 -6.83
N ARG A 796 8.50 -8.72 -5.80
CA ARG A 796 9.62 -8.89 -4.86
C ARG A 796 9.73 -10.33 -4.38
N TYR A 797 8.62 -10.96 -4.03
CA TYR A 797 8.64 -12.27 -3.38
C TYR A 797 8.20 -13.45 -4.25
N LEU A 798 7.97 -13.25 -5.54
CA LEU A 798 7.65 -14.32 -6.47
C LEU A 798 8.92 -15.15 -6.66
N LEU A 799 8.87 -16.39 -6.20
CA LEU A 799 9.99 -17.31 -6.35
C LEU A 799 10.11 -17.75 -7.82
N PRO A 800 11.34 -17.97 -8.33
CA PRO A 800 11.54 -18.57 -9.65
C PRO A 800 10.77 -19.88 -9.83
N GLU A 801 10.64 -20.71 -8.80
CA GLU A 801 9.91 -21.98 -8.84
C GLU A 801 8.37 -21.82 -8.80
N ALA A 802 7.85 -20.62 -8.54
CA ALA A 802 6.43 -20.32 -8.39
C ALA A 802 5.89 -19.40 -9.50
N TRP A 803 6.62 -19.29 -10.60
CA TRP A 803 6.37 -18.33 -11.68
C TRP A 803 5.01 -18.47 -12.38
N GLU A 804 4.40 -19.66 -12.34
CA GLU A 804 3.17 -19.99 -13.06
C GLU A 804 1.95 -19.18 -12.61
N GLU A 805 1.95 -18.69 -11.37
CA GLU A 805 0.83 -17.97 -10.77
C GLU A 805 1.29 -16.62 -10.18
N PRO A 806 1.72 -15.66 -11.01
CA PRO A 806 2.29 -14.39 -10.53
C PRO A 806 1.23 -13.43 -9.99
N ASN A 807 -0.06 -13.67 -10.24
CA ASN A 807 -1.14 -12.71 -9.97
C ASN A 807 -1.99 -13.06 -8.75
N LEU A 808 -1.43 -13.78 -7.79
CA LEU A 808 -2.12 -14.09 -6.54
C LEU A 808 -2.24 -12.86 -5.66
N SER A 809 -3.46 -12.55 -5.25
CA SER A 809 -3.76 -11.40 -4.39
C SER A 809 -3.75 -11.72 -2.90
N ILE A 810 -3.61 -12.99 -2.51
CA ILE A 810 -3.65 -13.43 -1.11
C ILE A 810 -2.76 -14.66 -0.83
N PRO A 811 -2.22 -14.82 0.41
CA PRO A 811 -1.38 -15.95 0.81
C PRO A 811 -2.03 -17.35 0.87
N HIS A 812 -3.34 -17.46 0.67
CA HIS A 812 -4.13 -18.69 0.89
C HIS A 812 -3.89 -19.37 2.26
N ASN A 813 -3.73 -18.56 3.31
CA ASN A 813 -3.73 -19.01 4.70
C ASN A 813 -4.27 -17.91 5.60
N ILE A 814 -5.25 -18.22 6.44
CA ILE A 814 -5.96 -17.23 7.25
C ILE A 814 -5.02 -16.43 8.16
N LEU A 815 -4.02 -17.06 8.77
CA LEU A 815 -3.09 -16.38 9.66
C LEU A 815 -2.17 -15.45 8.88
N LEU A 816 -1.52 -15.96 7.83
CA LEU A 816 -0.64 -15.18 6.97
C LEU A 816 -1.40 -14.01 6.33
N ASN A 817 -2.64 -14.23 5.90
CA ASN A 817 -3.45 -13.19 5.27
C ASN A 817 -3.78 -12.05 6.25
N HIS A 818 -4.09 -12.35 7.52
CA HIS A 818 -4.26 -11.29 8.54
C HIS A 818 -2.94 -10.57 8.82
N TRP A 819 -1.83 -11.29 8.90
CA TRP A 819 -0.53 -10.71 9.21
C TRP A 819 -0.03 -9.79 8.09
N VAL A 820 -0.11 -10.24 6.84
CA VAL A 820 0.27 -9.47 5.65
C VAL A 820 -0.57 -8.19 5.54
N ASN A 821 -1.89 -8.26 5.74
CA ASN A 821 -2.77 -7.10 5.55
C ASN A 821 -2.77 -6.12 6.73
N LEU A 822 -2.65 -6.61 7.97
CA LEU A 822 -2.93 -5.84 9.18
C LEU A 822 -1.81 -5.92 10.24
N GLY A 823 -0.71 -6.60 9.94
CA GLY A 823 0.39 -6.81 10.87
C GLY A 823 0.05 -7.74 12.04
N ILE A 824 0.95 -7.77 13.02
CA ILE A 824 0.80 -8.61 14.23
C ILE A 824 -0.43 -8.20 15.06
N LEU A 825 -0.80 -6.91 15.04
CA LEU A 825 -2.01 -6.42 15.72
C LEU A 825 -3.27 -6.99 15.09
N GLY A 826 -3.32 -7.10 13.75
CA GLY A 826 -4.41 -7.76 13.05
C GLY A 826 -4.57 -9.23 13.44
N VAL A 827 -3.45 -9.94 13.58
CA VAL A 827 -3.43 -11.33 14.09
C VAL A 827 -3.99 -11.39 15.51
N ALA A 828 -3.55 -10.50 16.40
CA ALA A 828 -4.02 -10.47 17.79
C ALA A 828 -5.54 -10.22 17.88
N VAL A 829 -6.07 -9.28 17.08
CA VAL A 829 -7.51 -9.01 16.99
C VAL A 829 -8.27 -10.21 16.39
N GLY A 830 -7.73 -10.84 15.35
CA GLY A 830 -8.28 -12.06 14.75
C GLY A 830 -8.40 -13.21 15.76
N ILE A 831 -7.35 -13.46 16.55
CA ILE A 831 -7.37 -14.43 17.66
C ILE A 831 -8.41 -14.01 18.71
N GLY A 832 -8.49 -12.72 19.04
CA GLY A 832 -9.49 -12.15 19.95
C GLY A 832 -10.92 -12.48 19.53
N PHE A 833 -11.25 -12.33 18.25
CA PHE A 833 -12.56 -12.74 17.71
C PHE A 833 -12.83 -14.23 17.93
N GLN A 834 -11.87 -15.09 17.62
CA GLN A 834 -12.04 -16.54 17.77
C GLN A 834 -12.26 -16.92 19.23
N VAL A 835 -11.41 -16.42 20.14
CA VAL A 835 -11.53 -16.71 21.57
C VAL A 835 -12.90 -16.29 22.12
N GLU A 836 -13.36 -15.07 21.79
CA GLU A 836 -14.63 -14.57 22.30
C GLU A 836 -15.85 -15.25 21.65
N PHE A 837 -15.78 -15.56 20.34
CA PHE A 837 -16.81 -16.32 19.63
C PHE A 837 -17.00 -17.71 20.26
N TRP A 838 -15.94 -18.50 20.39
CA TRP A 838 -16.01 -19.86 20.94
C TRP A 838 -16.38 -19.88 22.42
N ARG A 839 -15.92 -18.90 23.20
CA ARG A 839 -16.34 -18.71 24.59
C ARG A 839 -17.86 -18.51 24.69
N ARG A 840 -18.43 -17.65 23.84
CA ARG A 840 -19.88 -17.38 23.81
C ARG A 840 -20.71 -18.56 23.34
N VAL A 841 -20.28 -19.24 22.27
CA VAL A 841 -20.89 -20.49 21.82
C VAL A 841 -20.93 -21.51 22.96
N GLY A 842 -19.82 -21.68 23.70
CA GLY A 842 -19.75 -22.58 24.86
C GLY A 842 -20.72 -22.21 25.98
N ARG A 843 -20.80 -20.91 26.33
CA ARG A 843 -21.75 -20.42 27.35
C ARG A 843 -23.21 -20.64 26.95
N LEU A 844 -23.57 -20.22 25.74
CA LEU A 844 -24.93 -20.35 25.21
C LEU A 844 -25.35 -21.80 25.09
N ARG A 845 -24.47 -22.67 24.59
CA ARG A 845 -24.73 -24.10 24.49
C ARG A 845 -25.00 -24.72 25.86
N ARG A 846 -24.26 -24.37 26.91
CA ARG A 846 -24.53 -24.86 28.28
C ARG A 846 -25.88 -24.39 28.82
N ARG A 847 -26.33 -23.18 28.45
CA ARG A 847 -27.64 -22.64 28.85
C ARG A 847 -28.82 -23.23 28.05
N ALA A 848 -28.60 -23.46 26.75
CA ALA A 848 -29.63 -23.88 25.80
C ALA A 848 -29.82 -25.40 25.72
N ALA A 849 -28.82 -26.19 26.16
CA ALA A 849 -28.91 -27.65 26.20
C ALA A 849 -30.15 -28.07 27.00
N GLU A 850 -31.19 -28.53 26.27
CA GLU A 850 -32.49 -29.05 26.75
C GLU A 850 -33.62 -28.03 26.96
N ARG A 851 -33.39 -26.72 26.88
CA ARG A 851 -34.43 -25.70 27.16
C ARG A 851 -34.92 -24.92 25.95
N ASP A 852 -34.11 -24.79 24.90
CA ASP A 852 -34.44 -23.98 23.73
C ASP A 852 -33.93 -24.61 22.42
N PRO A 853 -34.77 -25.41 21.73
CA PRO A 853 -34.40 -26.07 20.48
C PRO A 853 -34.01 -25.09 19.37
N LEU A 854 -34.59 -23.88 19.38
CA LEU A 854 -34.34 -22.86 18.37
C LEU A 854 -32.93 -22.28 18.49
N VAL A 855 -32.53 -21.93 19.72
CA VAL A 855 -31.19 -21.43 20.00
C VAL A 855 -30.15 -22.49 19.65
N LEU A 856 -30.39 -23.75 20.03
CA LEU A 856 -29.47 -24.85 19.70
C LEU A 856 -29.33 -25.06 18.18
N MET A 857 -30.43 -24.96 17.44
CA MET A 857 -30.44 -25.03 15.97
C MET A 857 -29.57 -23.96 15.32
N LEU A 858 -29.70 -22.70 15.74
CA LEU A 858 -28.87 -21.61 15.24
C LEU A 858 -27.41 -21.74 15.68
N LEU A 859 -27.14 -22.21 16.91
CA LEU A 859 -25.77 -22.46 17.39
C LEU A 859 -25.05 -23.54 16.58
N ILE A 860 -25.75 -24.60 16.14
CA ILE A 860 -25.17 -25.63 15.26
C ILE A 860 -24.70 -24.98 13.95
N GLY A 861 -25.55 -24.13 13.35
CA GLY A 861 -25.22 -23.39 12.14
C GLY A 861 -24.05 -22.43 12.33
N LEU A 862 -24.11 -21.58 13.37
CA LEU A 862 -23.06 -20.60 13.67
C LEU A 862 -21.69 -21.24 13.92
N ALA A 863 -21.65 -22.26 14.78
CA ALA A 863 -20.42 -22.93 15.15
C ALA A 863 -19.84 -23.75 13.99
N GLY A 864 -20.68 -24.48 13.24
CA GLY A 864 -20.21 -25.20 12.07
C GLY A 864 -19.73 -24.24 10.96
N SER A 865 -20.40 -23.11 10.75
CA SER A 865 -20.02 -22.12 9.74
C SER A 865 -18.67 -21.46 10.07
N MET A 866 -18.44 -21.12 11.36
CA MET A 866 -17.13 -20.62 11.81
C MET A 866 -16.04 -21.70 11.71
N ALA A 867 -16.37 -22.97 11.98
CA ALA A 867 -15.43 -24.08 11.85
C ALA A 867 -15.04 -24.34 10.39
N ASP A 868 -15.98 -24.24 9.44
CA ASP A 868 -15.70 -24.29 8.01
C ASP A 868 -14.77 -23.15 7.58
N MET A 869 -15.06 -21.92 8.01
CA MET A 869 -14.21 -20.76 7.76
C MET A 869 -12.77 -21.00 8.22
N LEU A 870 -12.58 -21.55 9.43
CA LEU A 870 -11.25 -21.86 9.96
C LEU A 870 -10.59 -23.02 9.20
N GLY A 871 -11.30 -24.12 8.99
CA GLY A 871 -10.77 -25.32 8.35
C GLY A 871 -10.38 -25.07 6.89
N HIS A 872 -11.28 -24.51 6.10
CA HIS A 872 -11.00 -24.16 4.71
C HIS A 872 -9.97 -23.01 4.63
N GLY A 873 -10.06 -22.02 5.51
CA GLY A 873 -9.15 -20.88 5.58
C GLY A 873 -7.68 -21.23 5.90
N LEU A 874 -7.37 -22.45 6.34
CA LEU A 874 -5.98 -22.90 6.49
C LEU A 874 -5.23 -22.99 5.14
N VAL A 875 -5.97 -23.18 4.05
CA VAL A 875 -5.43 -23.38 2.69
C VAL A 875 -6.07 -22.47 1.63
N ASP A 876 -6.86 -21.49 2.07
CA ASP A 876 -7.54 -20.52 1.19
C ASP A 876 -7.98 -19.23 1.92
N VAL A 877 -8.74 -18.34 1.26
CA VAL A 877 -9.26 -17.09 1.84
C VAL A 877 -10.25 -17.37 2.98
N GLY A 878 -9.88 -17.03 4.21
CA GLY A 878 -10.82 -17.10 5.34
C GLY A 878 -11.76 -15.89 5.49
N TYR A 879 -11.31 -14.68 5.17
CA TYR A 879 -12.03 -13.45 5.53
C TYR A 879 -12.01 -12.34 4.47
N PHE A 880 -10.85 -12.03 3.87
CA PHE A 880 -10.62 -10.84 3.02
C PHE A 880 -11.28 -10.92 1.63
N ALA A 881 -12.56 -11.21 1.58
CA ALA A 881 -13.44 -11.12 0.42
C ALA A 881 -14.80 -10.61 0.87
N VAL A 882 -15.47 -9.80 0.05
CA VAL A 882 -16.72 -9.09 0.42
C VAL A 882 -17.77 -10.06 0.98
N ASN A 883 -18.11 -11.11 0.23
CA ASN A 883 -19.07 -12.12 0.65
C ASN A 883 -18.68 -12.80 1.99
N LEU A 884 -17.41 -13.17 2.16
CA LEU A 884 -16.92 -13.87 3.34
C LEU A 884 -16.89 -12.96 4.59
N ALA A 885 -16.57 -11.68 4.42
CA ALA A 885 -16.59 -10.68 5.49
C ALA A 885 -18.01 -10.41 5.98
N PHE A 886 -18.99 -10.23 5.09
CA PHE A 886 -20.40 -10.09 5.47
C PHE A 886 -20.92 -11.33 6.21
N VAL A 887 -20.58 -12.55 5.74
CA VAL A 887 -20.93 -13.78 6.46
C VAL A 887 -20.30 -13.81 7.85
N PHE A 888 -19.00 -13.50 7.98
CA PHE A 888 -18.32 -13.47 9.28
C PHE A 888 -19.02 -12.54 10.28
N PHE A 889 -19.31 -11.30 9.89
CA PHE A 889 -20.00 -10.34 10.75
C PHE A 889 -21.48 -10.67 10.99
N LEU A 890 -22.15 -11.35 10.05
CA LEU A 890 -23.46 -11.96 10.28
C LEU A 890 -23.40 -13.00 11.40
N LEU A 891 -22.41 -13.90 11.39
CA LEU A 891 -22.23 -14.91 12.46
C LEU A 891 -22.02 -14.23 13.82
N LEU A 892 -21.18 -13.21 13.90
CA LEU A 892 -20.94 -12.45 15.12
C LEU A 892 -22.22 -11.74 15.60
N GLY A 893 -22.96 -11.10 14.69
CA GLY A 893 -24.18 -10.36 15.01
C GLY A 893 -25.31 -11.26 15.50
N LEU A 894 -25.52 -12.41 14.85
CA LEU A 894 -26.48 -13.42 15.28
C LEU A 894 -26.12 -14.00 16.65
N LEU A 895 -24.85 -14.36 16.87
CA LEU A 895 -24.38 -14.88 18.15
C LEU A 895 -24.60 -13.88 19.29
N GLN A 896 -24.29 -12.61 19.04
CA GLN A 896 -24.48 -11.52 19.99
C GLN A 896 -25.96 -11.33 20.37
N ARG A 897 -26.87 -11.47 19.41
CA ARG A 897 -28.33 -11.38 19.67
C ARG A 897 -28.87 -12.57 20.45
N LEU A 898 -28.38 -13.77 20.16
CA LEU A 898 -28.74 -14.96 20.92
C LEU A 898 -28.29 -14.83 22.39
N ASP A 899 -27.09 -14.29 22.65
CA ASP A 899 -26.56 -14.07 24.01
C ASP A 899 -27.44 -13.11 24.83
N GLN A 900 -27.86 -11.99 24.22
CA GLN A 900 -28.72 -10.98 24.89
C GLN A 900 -30.12 -11.48 25.19
N SER A 901 -30.72 -12.23 24.26
CA SER A 901 -32.06 -12.79 24.46
C SER A 901 -32.12 -13.90 25.51
N ALA A 902 -30.97 -14.31 26.05
CA ALA A 902 -30.81 -15.37 27.04
C ALA A 902 -30.38 -14.85 28.43
N GLU A 903 -30.15 -13.54 28.61
CA GLU A 903 -29.97 -12.95 29.94
C GLU A 903 -31.35 -12.73 30.60
N PRO A 904 -31.56 -13.18 31.87
CA PRO A 904 -32.78 -12.84 32.58
C PRO A 904 -32.85 -11.32 32.72
N MET A 905 -34.01 -10.72 32.38
CA MET A 905 -34.26 -9.32 32.74
C MET A 905 -34.16 -9.22 34.26
N VAL A 906 -33.12 -8.55 34.75
CA VAL A 906 -32.96 -8.17 36.16
C VAL A 906 -33.91 -7.04 36.47
#